data_AF-A0AAD5B0F1-F1
#
_entry.id   AF-A0AAD5B0F1-F1
#
_cell.length_a   1.000
_cell.length_b   1.000
_cell.length_c   1.000
_cell.angle_alpha   90.00
_cell.angle_beta   90.00
_cell.angle_gamma   90.00
#
_symmetry.space_group_name_H-M   'P 1'
#
loop_
_entity.id
_entity.type
_entity.pdbx_description
1 polymer ?
#
loop_
_entity_poly.entity_id
_entity_poly.type
_entity_poly.pdbx_seq_one_letter_code
_entity_poly.pdbx_strand_id
1 'polypeptide(L)'
;MITTNLLNKTLVCLYFWMILMTSQTLCFMSSWCQSKTHQDITRDAVLLTTADVCRSRALQEGRNFILPEPLTVKSVAKACSSSDSAKEFQSSINEINHHNAWVDFWHFFSARYHFENEEFLSGRQLITEGVFAVKYSVKQKNYQAAREALGKVLHTLQDFYSNSNWIELGNTEPYSNLIKPDTPIRNIADSETCRSCYGDACAGGILEEIIAKQKLTSGYFDWSKPKGKCSHGGLLKWEQGGINKDTVNSSHGYLHYTAASVATKATRELLQDIRAAVGDSEFLRLMGLSRSSVLCFVIDTTSTMSYDIAEIRRVTSSIINRKTGTAAQSTEYILVPFNDINYGPLTRTTDANVFKQKLSELTVDGGAGAFKMSLSALQLALTGSPPQTEIYVFTDADAKDKGLTSTVRALIERTKSKVTFMLTTTRHCRSSGKPVDGHHHFSTQTSLYHNLAQASGGLAIEVTKRTLAQVTDIIAVTSGSKLVTLFQATRKTGKAEKFSVFVDSSVQNLTIYITGNSPVYTITSPTGVSQKSTELSGMLGLIQKVGNFHTVKPNIAKQTGLWLFRISSTQSYTIRVVGQSEVDFMFDFVVKQLNPGYALLNSRPATNNSAALLVTMVGAGSLKPTKVSLVPSASSISLSGTLEEVSSGQYLVIFNSIPKQEFTVRVDGQLDSGRSLGNTFQRQTPTRFQTSTVTITTQPVGTMEPGTPFTLLYTVTTKGSGGRFNIRVSNNRSFVALYKTSITLFGGHSVDDIVTLFAPENTSSGTDVTLTIQAEAVDGIDYNYVSLRLIVLAPVTDFTPPVCEAVSLNANCSGNCSLSTWYLTANVTDRSGSGVENVRVLYGNGNLSTTTVLNDTGVNVTMVIYSSSCCSSDLELVAVDAEGNVATCYKFVKDTTSSTSTGSPGTVTNNTIITTIAASMTAPTGTTASTDHPITQTSISTAYPTIQTSISTALSTIETSLSTNKTSSKSTAFPTSENNTKSTAPPTNKTHTSTYYPSTETNPTSTSYTTTETNTSASYFTNDTNTSTSYSTTDTNTSTPYSTTKTNTTSTDHPTIQTSSNGAECYLFLPFLWLNIGIFLYQFIRI
;
A
#
# COMPACT_ATOMS: atom_id res chain seq x y z
N MET A 1 -30.59 -60.60 -23.12
CA MET A 1 -30.91 -60.50 -21.67
C MET A 1 -30.03 -59.41 -21.06
N ILE A 2 -30.55 -58.19 -20.86
CA ILE A 2 -29.75 -57.03 -20.41
C ILE A 2 -30.58 -56.18 -19.42
N THR A 3 -30.73 -56.66 -18.18
CA THR A 3 -31.47 -55.93 -17.12
C THR A 3 -30.91 -56.12 -15.70
N THR A 4 -30.04 -57.11 -15.46
CA THR A 4 -29.55 -57.46 -14.10
C THR A 4 -28.23 -56.79 -13.71
N ASN A 5 -27.47 -56.24 -14.66
CA ASN A 5 -26.12 -55.71 -14.40
C ASN A 5 -26.05 -54.22 -14.01
N LEU A 6 -27.19 -53.54 -13.92
CA LEU A 6 -27.25 -52.10 -13.63
C LEU A 6 -27.50 -51.76 -12.14
N LEU A 7 -28.15 -52.65 -11.37
CA LEU A 7 -28.39 -52.42 -9.94
C LEU A 7 -27.14 -52.65 -9.06
N ASN A 8 -26.34 -53.68 -9.36
CA ASN A 8 -25.17 -54.04 -8.54
C ASN A 8 -24.07 -52.96 -8.58
N LYS A 9 -23.88 -52.26 -9.72
CA LYS A 9 -22.86 -51.21 -9.81
C LYS A 9 -23.24 -49.95 -9.00
N THR A 10 -24.50 -49.55 -9.00
CA THR A 10 -24.97 -48.43 -8.17
C THR A 10 -24.90 -48.72 -6.68
N LEU A 11 -25.21 -49.95 -6.24
CA LEU A 11 -25.10 -50.32 -4.82
C LEU A 11 -23.64 -50.30 -4.34
N VAL A 12 -22.70 -50.83 -5.14
CA VAL A 12 -21.27 -50.81 -4.79
C VAL A 12 -20.72 -49.38 -4.72
N CYS A 13 -21.07 -48.49 -5.65
CA CYS A 13 -20.66 -47.08 -5.59
C CYS A 13 -21.23 -46.36 -4.34
N LEU A 14 -22.48 -46.62 -3.95
CA LEU A 14 -23.07 -46.05 -2.73
C LEU A 14 -22.42 -46.58 -1.45
N TYR A 15 -22.10 -47.87 -1.38
CA TYR A 15 -21.34 -48.42 -0.25
C TYR A 15 -19.93 -47.84 -0.17
N PHE A 16 -19.24 -47.64 -1.29
CA PHE A 16 -17.91 -47.02 -1.32
C PHE A 16 -17.95 -45.56 -0.81
N TRP A 17 -18.99 -44.80 -1.19
CA TRP A 17 -19.22 -43.44 -0.67
C TRP A 17 -19.57 -43.41 0.83
N MET A 18 -20.34 -44.36 1.35
CA MET A 18 -20.65 -44.41 2.79
C MET A 18 -19.47 -44.86 3.66
N ILE A 19 -18.59 -45.73 3.16
CA ILE A 19 -17.34 -46.12 3.85
C ILE A 19 -16.36 -44.94 3.91
N LEU A 20 -16.27 -44.13 2.84
CA LEU A 20 -15.49 -42.89 2.82
C LEU A 20 -16.03 -41.78 3.76
N MET A 21 -17.27 -41.91 4.24
CA MET A 21 -17.90 -40.93 5.14
C MET A 21 -17.93 -41.37 6.62
N THR A 22 -17.33 -42.52 6.97
CA THR A 22 -17.41 -43.09 8.33
C THR A 22 -16.06 -43.48 8.96
N SER A 23 -14.93 -43.37 8.24
CA SER A 23 -13.59 -43.64 8.77
C SER A 23 -13.03 -42.47 9.60
N GLN A 24 -13.45 -42.37 10.87
CA GLN A 24 -12.84 -41.46 11.86
C GLN A 24 -11.46 -41.95 12.34
N THR A 25 -10.53 -42.16 11.40
CA THR A 25 -9.14 -42.59 11.66
C THR A 25 -8.09 -41.72 10.97
N LEU A 26 -8.44 -40.50 10.55
CA LEU A 26 -7.48 -39.42 10.32
C LEU A 26 -7.06 -38.77 11.65
N CYS A 27 -6.51 -39.58 12.55
CA CYS A 27 -5.90 -39.15 13.80
C CYS A 27 -4.39 -39.45 13.73
N PHE A 28 -3.56 -38.43 13.87
CA PHE A 28 -2.09 -38.52 13.77
C PHE A 28 -1.52 -38.98 12.41
N MET A 29 -1.92 -38.32 11.32
CA MET A 29 -0.84 -37.70 10.53
C MET A 29 -0.43 -36.43 11.27
N SER A 30 0.88 -36.23 11.48
CA SER A 30 1.38 -35.10 12.23
C SER A 30 1.14 -33.79 11.49
N SER A 31 0.78 -32.73 12.21
CA SER A 31 0.58 -31.37 11.69
C SER A 31 1.91 -30.66 11.39
N TRP A 32 2.81 -31.33 10.69
CA TRP A 32 4.22 -30.97 10.52
C TRP A 32 4.54 -30.84 9.01
N CYS A 33 5.42 -29.89 8.68
CA CYS A 33 5.88 -29.56 7.33
C CYS A 33 4.90 -28.83 6.38
N GLN A 34 4.26 -27.74 6.85
CA GLN A 34 3.79 -26.68 5.94
C GLN A 34 5.01 -25.88 5.43
N SER A 35 5.08 -25.62 4.11
CA SER A 35 6.18 -24.83 3.51
C SER A 35 6.13 -23.36 3.95
N LYS A 36 7.31 -22.75 4.15
CA LYS A 36 7.49 -21.31 4.37
C LYS A 36 7.35 -20.56 3.04
N THR A 37 6.41 -19.64 2.95
CA THR A 37 6.22 -18.81 1.74
C THR A 37 7.09 -17.55 1.78
N HIS A 38 7.27 -16.89 0.63
CA HIS A 38 7.82 -15.53 0.57
C HIS A 38 7.07 -14.52 1.44
N GLN A 39 5.76 -14.74 1.67
CA GLN A 39 4.94 -13.92 2.55
C GLN A 39 5.30 -14.12 4.03
N ASP A 40 5.69 -15.34 4.43
CA ASP A 40 6.21 -15.65 5.77
C ASP A 40 7.63 -15.10 5.96
N ILE A 41 8.53 -15.36 5.00
CA ILE A 41 9.93 -14.91 5.02
C ILE A 41 9.99 -13.38 5.15
N THR A 42 9.20 -12.67 4.33
CA THR A 42 9.09 -11.21 4.36
C THR A 42 8.49 -10.72 5.69
N ARG A 43 7.41 -11.34 6.18
CA ARG A 43 6.76 -11.00 7.45
C ARG A 43 7.71 -11.16 8.64
N ASP A 44 8.41 -12.29 8.74
CA ASP A 44 9.32 -12.60 9.84
C ASP A 44 10.52 -11.66 9.83
N ALA A 45 11.15 -11.43 8.67
CA ALA A 45 12.27 -10.51 8.52
C ALA A 45 11.91 -9.06 8.86
N VAL A 46 10.71 -8.60 8.45
CA VAL A 46 10.19 -7.27 8.81
C VAL A 46 9.91 -7.17 10.31
N LEU A 47 9.26 -8.17 10.93
CA LEU A 47 8.98 -8.18 12.37
C LEU A 47 10.28 -8.16 13.20
N LEU A 48 11.25 -9.01 12.85
CA LEU A 48 12.57 -9.08 13.50
C LEU A 48 13.32 -7.75 13.39
N THR A 49 13.55 -7.26 12.18
CA THR A 49 14.33 -6.02 11.96
C THR A 49 13.66 -4.81 12.61
N THR A 50 12.32 -4.74 12.58
CA THR A 50 11.56 -3.68 13.25
C THR A 50 11.70 -3.74 14.76
N ALA A 51 11.66 -4.94 15.36
CA ALA A 51 11.92 -5.12 16.78
C ALA A 51 13.35 -4.71 17.16
N ASP A 52 14.35 -5.02 16.33
CA ASP A 52 15.75 -4.60 16.51
C ASP A 52 15.89 -3.06 16.48
N VAL A 53 15.23 -2.37 15.54
CA VAL A 53 15.23 -0.89 15.47
C VAL A 53 14.61 -0.29 16.74
N CYS A 54 13.48 -0.84 17.20
CA CYS A 54 12.82 -0.36 18.41
C CYS A 54 13.64 -0.66 19.68
N ARG A 55 14.43 -1.74 19.69
CA ARG A 55 15.41 -2.05 20.74
C ARG A 55 16.55 -1.04 20.75
N SER A 56 17.17 -0.72 19.60
CA SER A 56 18.20 0.32 19.49
C SER A 56 17.71 1.65 20.07
N ARG A 57 16.52 2.09 19.65
CA ARG A 57 15.92 3.36 20.12
C ARG A 57 15.63 3.39 21.60
N ALA A 58 15.00 2.34 22.13
CA ALA A 58 14.73 2.28 23.56
C ALA A 58 16.02 2.37 24.39
N LEU A 59 17.08 1.66 24.00
CA LEU A 59 18.37 1.71 24.68
C LEU A 59 19.05 3.09 24.57
N GLN A 60 19.01 3.75 23.40
CA GLN A 60 19.49 5.13 23.22
C GLN A 60 18.70 6.15 24.06
N GLU A 61 17.40 5.93 24.25
CA GLU A 61 16.54 6.74 25.12
C GLU A 61 16.65 6.35 26.62
N GLY A 62 17.57 5.46 27.00
CA GLY A 62 17.73 4.99 28.38
C GLY A 62 16.57 4.12 28.91
N ARG A 63 15.69 3.65 28.03
CA ARG A 63 14.51 2.84 28.36
C ARG A 63 14.82 1.34 28.25
N ASN A 64 14.37 0.57 29.23
CA ASN A 64 14.41 -0.88 29.15
C ASN A 64 13.52 -1.39 27.99
N PHE A 65 14.00 -2.39 27.24
CA PHE A 65 13.29 -3.01 26.13
C PHE A 65 13.21 -4.52 26.34
N ILE A 66 11.99 -5.04 26.37
CA ILE A 66 11.70 -6.48 26.42
C ILE A 66 11.31 -6.91 25.01
N LEU A 67 12.07 -7.83 24.42
CA LEU A 67 11.71 -8.44 23.14
C LEU A 67 10.38 -9.21 23.32
N PRO A 68 9.34 -8.94 22.51
CA PRO A 68 8.03 -9.52 22.76
C PRO A 68 7.91 -10.92 22.15
N GLU A 69 7.72 -11.93 23.00
CA GLU A 69 7.41 -13.30 22.58
C GLU A 69 5.91 -13.61 22.65
N PRO A 70 5.28 -14.14 21.58
CA PRO A 70 5.81 -14.26 20.22
C PRO A 70 5.87 -12.91 19.48
N LEU A 71 6.75 -12.82 18.49
CA LEU A 71 6.81 -11.70 17.55
C LEU A 71 5.54 -11.67 16.68
N THR A 72 4.76 -10.61 16.82
CA THR A 72 3.54 -10.35 16.03
C THR A 72 3.45 -8.86 15.74
N VAL A 73 2.66 -8.46 14.74
CA VAL A 73 2.45 -7.04 14.41
C VAL A 73 2.01 -6.23 15.64
N LYS A 74 1.09 -6.76 16.45
CA LYS A 74 0.64 -6.09 17.68
C LYS A 74 1.71 -6.07 18.78
N SER A 75 2.42 -7.17 18.99
CA SER A 75 3.41 -7.25 20.08
C SER A 75 4.65 -6.40 19.79
N VAL A 76 5.11 -6.38 18.53
CA VAL A 76 6.17 -5.48 18.05
C VAL A 76 5.70 -4.02 18.06
N ALA A 77 4.53 -3.67 17.53
CA ALA A 77 3.99 -2.30 17.60
C ALA A 77 3.91 -1.77 19.05
N LYS A 78 3.51 -2.63 20.01
CA LYS A 78 3.50 -2.32 21.44
C LYS A 78 4.91 -2.09 22.00
N ALA A 79 5.88 -2.96 21.70
CA ALA A 79 7.28 -2.78 22.14
C ALA A 79 7.90 -1.49 21.54
N CYS A 80 7.59 -1.19 20.29
CA CYS A 80 7.88 0.07 19.61
C CYS A 80 7.12 1.30 20.14
N SER A 81 6.43 1.18 21.29
CA SER A 81 5.72 2.29 21.97
C SER A 81 4.69 3.00 21.06
N SER A 82 4.15 2.25 20.10
CA SER A 82 3.38 2.71 18.94
C SER A 82 2.24 1.73 18.61
N SER A 83 1.58 1.20 19.66
CA SER A 83 0.48 0.22 19.60
C SER A 83 -0.66 0.63 18.68
N ASP A 84 -0.87 1.94 18.53
CA ASP A 84 -1.99 2.50 17.78
C ASP A 84 -1.83 2.32 16.27
N SER A 85 -0.59 2.21 15.79
CA SER A 85 -0.19 1.99 14.40
C SER A 85 -0.11 0.50 14.00
N ALA A 86 -0.66 -0.41 14.82
CA ALA A 86 -0.67 -1.84 14.50
C ALA A 86 -1.47 -2.18 13.23
N LYS A 87 -2.48 -1.36 12.86
CA LYS A 87 -3.23 -1.50 11.60
C LYS A 87 -2.36 -1.14 10.41
N GLU A 88 -1.64 -0.03 10.50
CA GLU A 88 -0.80 0.53 9.45
C GLU A 88 0.49 -0.28 9.27
N PHE A 89 1.02 -0.89 10.33
CA PHE A 89 2.09 -1.88 10.24
C PHE A 89 1.62 -3.17 9.55
N GLN A 90 0.43 -3.69 9.88
CA GLN A 90 -0.15 -4.82 9.15
C GLN A 90 -0.40 -4.45 7.68
N SER A 91 -0.89 -3.24 7.40
CA SER A 91 -1.09 -2.75 6.03
C SER A 91 0.21 -2.62 5.26
N SER A 92 1.30 -2.24 5.93
CA SER A 92 2.63 -2.10 5.34
C SER A 92 3.22 -3.47 4.98
N ILE A 93 3.13 -4.45 5.89
CA ILE A 93 3.51 -5.85 5.60
C ILE A 93 2.66 -6.43 4.47
N ASN A 94 1.34 -6.20 4.48
CA ASN A 94 0.45 -6.64 3.40
C ASN A 94 0.82 -6.02 2.04
N GLU A 95 1.20 -4.73 2.01
CA GLU A 95 1.59 -4.03 0.78
C GLU A 95 2.92 -4.55 0.20
N ILE A 96 3.90 -4.84 1.06
CA ILE A 96 5.17 -5.47 0.65
C ILE A 96 4.92 -6.91 0.19
N ASN A 97 4.20 -7.72 0.96
CA ASN A 97 3.87 -9.11 0.62
C ASN A 97 3.06 -9.21 -0.69
N HIS A 98 2.16 -8.25 -0.95
CA HIS A 98 1.44 -8.22 -2.22
C HIS A 98 2.40 -7.95 -3.39
N HIS A 99 3.29 -6.96 -3.28
CA HIS A 99 4.22 -6.64 -4.37
C HIS A 99 5.36 -7.66 -4.53
N ASN A 100 5.60 -8.52 -3.54
CA ASN A 100 6.39 -9.73 -3.67
C ASN A 100 5.64 -10.76 -4.55
N ALA A 101 4.46 -11.24 -4.12
CA ALA A 101 3.63 -12.19 -4.86
C ALA A 101 3.00 -11.63 -6.17
N TRP A 102 3.31 -10.38 -6.52
CA TRP A 102 2.98 -9.75 -7.80
C TRP A 102 4.00 -10.13 -8.88
N VAL A 103 5.26 -10.37 -8.51
CA VAL A 103 6.33 -10.76 -9.43
C VAL A 103 6.06 -12.16 -10.00
N ASP A 104 5.76 -13.13 -9.14
CA ASP A 104 5.24 -14.47 -9.50
C ASP A 104 4.24 -14.46 -10.66
N PHE A 105 3.30 -13.51 -10.67
CA PHE A 105 2.18 -13.49 -11.60
C PHE A 105 2.49 -12.75 -12.91
N TRP A 106 3.32 -11.70 -12.84
CA TRP A 106 3.61 -10.82 -13.97
C TRP A 106 4.94 -11.10 -14.66
N HIS A 107 5.84 -11.82 -13.99
CA HIS A 107 7.20 -12.11 -14.43
C HIS A 107 7.54 -13.61 -14.42
N PHE A 108 6.54 -14.48 -14.25
CA PHE A 108 6.61 -15.95 -14.19
C PHE A 108 7.57 -16.67 -15.17
N PHE A 109 7.79 -16.11 -16.37
CA PHE A 109 8.68 -16.67 -17.40
C PHE A 109 9.95 -15.83 -17.63
N SER A 110 10.30 -14.95 -16.69
CA SER A 110 11.36 -13.94 -16.84
C SER A 110 12.48 -14.20 -15.85
N ALA A 111 13.31 -15.20 -16.15
CA ALA A 111 14.38 -15.77 -15.34
C ALA A 111 15.17 -14.79 -14.45
N ARG A 112 15.53 -13.60 -14.95
CA ARG A 112 16.13 -12.51 -14.15
C ARG A 112 15.42 -12.16 -12.84
N TYR A 113 14.09 -12.30 -12.74
CA TYR A 113 13.34 -12.01 -11.51
C TYR A 113 13.37 -13.17 -10.51
N HIS A 114 13.64 -14.39 -10.99
CA HIS A 114 13.59 -15.64 -10.23
C HIS A 114 14.98 -16.29 -10.04
N PHE A 115 16.05 -15.61 -10.48
CA PHE A 115 17.43 -16.12 -10.51
C PHE A 115 17.61 -17.45 -11.26
N GLU A 116 16.77 -17.68 -12.27
CA GLU A 116 16.84 -18.84 -13.16
C GLU A 116 17.80 -18.58 -14.33
N ASN A 117 18.02 -19.59 -15.18
CA ASN A 117 18.82 -19.52 -16.42
C ASN A 117 20.23 -18.91 -16.25
N GLU A 118 20.79 -18.97 -15.04
CA GLU A 118 22.05 -18.35 -14.62
C GLU A 118 22.11 -16.81 -14.82
N GLU A 119 20.95 -16.12 -14.89
CA GLU A 119 20.80 -14.66 -15.01
C GLU A 119 21.16 -13.88 -13.72
N PHE A 120 22.22 -14.32 -13.02
CA PHE A 120 22.66 -13.75 -11.75
C PHE A 120 22.97 -12.25 -11.80
N LEU A 121 23.49 -11.76 -12.93
CA LEU A 121 23.80 -10.34 -13.12
C LEU A 121 22.53 -9.51 -13.34
N SER A 122 21.58 -10.01 -14.13
CA SER A 122 20.27 -9.38 -14.35
C SER A 122 19.46 -9.28 -13.05
N GLY A 123 19.44 -10.36 -12.25
CA GLY A 123 18.75 -10.36 -10.94
C GLY A 123 19.42 -9.43 -9.91
N ARG A 124 20.75 -9.36 -9.90
CA ARG A 124 21.51 -8.36 -9.12
C ARG A 124 21.17 -6.93 -9.49
N GLN A 125 21.04 -6.64 -10.79
CA GLN A 125 20.67 -5.31 -11.28
C GLN A 125 19.28 -4.92 -10.78
N LEU A 126 18.28 -5.81 -10.92
CA LEU A 126 16.92 -5.60 -10.41
C LEU A 126 16.87 -5.34 -8.89
N ILE A 127 17.67 -6.07 -8.10
CA ILE A 127 17.78 -5.82 -6.66
C ILE A 127 18.38 -4.45 -6.37
N THR A 128 19.50 -4.11 -7.00
CA THR A 128 20.25 -2.88 -6.67
C THR A 128 19.54 -1.62 -7.14
N GLU A 129 19.07 -1.55 -8.38
CA GLU A 129 18.22 -0.45 -8.89
C GLU A 129 16.95 -0.28 -8.03
N GLY A 130 16.34 -1.40 -7.63
CA GLY A 130 15.17 -1.39 -6.76
C GLY A 130 15.49 -0.88 -5.35
N VAL A 131 16.64 -1.22 -4.77
CA VAL A 131 17.10 -0.66 -3.48
C VAL A 131 17.30 0.85 -3.57
N PHE A 132 17.89 1.37 -4.65
CA PHE A 132 17.95 2.82 -4.88
C PHE A 132 16.54 3.43 -5.00
N ALA A 133 15.64 2.83 -5.78
CA ALA A 133 14.25 3.29 -5.88
C ALA A 133 13.53 3.34 -4.52
N VAL A 134 13.80 2.38 -3.63
CA VAL A 134 13.32 2.39 -2.23
C VAL A 134 13.96 3.53 -1.44
N LYS A 135 15.30 3.63 -1.42
CA LYS A 135 16.05 4.65 -0.67
C LYS A 135 15.62 6.07 -1.06
N TYR A 136 15.59 6.40 -2.35
CA TYR A 136 15.10 7.69 -2.83
C TYR A 136 13.63 7.93 -2.52
N SER A 137 12.76 6.93 -2.70
CA SER A 137 11.35 7.08 -2.32
C SER A 137 11.18 7.39 -0.83
N VAL A 138 12.02 6.83 0.04
CA VAL A 138 12.02 7.17 1.48
C VAL A 138 12.62 8.56 1.74
N LYS A 139 13.71 8.99 1.07
CA LYS A 139 14.21 10.38 1.14
C LYS A 139 13.11 11.39 0.77
N GLN A 140 12.30 11.08 -0.25
CA GLN A 140 11.12 11.85 -0.68
C GLN A 140 9.85 11.63 0.19
N LYS A 141 9.92 10.81 1.24
CA LYS A 141 8.80 10.42 2.14
C LYS A 141 7.65 9.68 1.45
N ASN A 142 7.87 9.19 0.24
CA ASN A 142 6.95 8.39 -0.57
C ASN A 142 6.94 6.93 -0.11
N TYR A 143 6.64 6.70 1.17
CA TYR A 143 6.69 5.38 1.81
C TYR A 143 5.81 4.32 1.13
N GLN A 144 4.75 4.72 0.41
CA GLN A 144 3.97 3.77 -0.39
C GLN A 144 4.79 3.26 -1.59
N ALA A 145 5.31 4.16 -2.43
CA ALA A 145 6.19 3.80 -3.56
C ALA A 145 7.38 2.95 -3.10
N ALA A 146 7.98 3.31 -1.96
CA ALA A 146 9.05 2.56 -1.33
C ALA A 146 8.64 1.12 -0.94
N ARG A 147 7.42 0.87 -0.44
CA ARG A 147 6.94 -0.49 -0.15
C ARG A 147 6.58 -1.28 -1.41
N GLU A 148 6.03 -0.62 -2.42
CA GLU A 148 5.71 -1.24 -3.72
C GLU A 148 6.99 -1.68 -4.45
N ALA A 149 8.08 -0.90 -4.37
CA ALA A 149 9.40 -1.28 -4.86
C ALA A 149 10.06 -2.37 -3.99
N LEU A 150 10.03 -2.22 -2.65
CA LEU A 150 10.61 -3.17 -1.72
C LEU A 150 10.02 -4.58 -1.88
N GLY A 151 8.70 -4.71 -2.07
CA GLY A 151 8.08 -6.02 -2.30
C GLY A 151 8.65 -6.75 -3.51
N LYS A 152 8.80 -6.04 -4.65
CA LYS A 152 9.38 -6.58 -5.89
C LYS A 152 10.84 -7.02 -5.69
N VAL A 153 11.63 -6.19 -5.02
CA VAL A 153 13.05 -6.48 -4.70
C VAL A 153 13.19 -7.68 -3.79
N LEU A 154 12.35 -7.79 -2.75
CA LEU A 154 12.43 -8.89 -1.80
C LEU A 154 12.06 -10.24 -2.43
N HIS A 155 11.17 -10.27 -3.41
CA HIS A 155 10.87 -11.49 -4.17
C HIS A 155 12.14 -12.02 -4.86
N THR A 156 12.75 -11.20 -5.73
CA THR A 156 13.96 -11.57 -6.47
C THR A 156 15.15 -11.87 -5.55
N LEU A 157 15.28 -11.19 -4.40
CA LEU A 157 16.29 -11.56 -3.40
C LEU A 157 16.01 -12.92 -2.73
N GLN A 158 14.75 -13.30 -2.52
CA GLN A 158 14.38 -14.55 -1.88
C GLN A 158 14.55 -15.74 -2.84
N ASP A 159 14.17 -15.57 -4.11
CA ASP A 159 14.29 -16.60 -5.16
C ASP A 159 15.74 -17.03 -5.45
N PHE A 160 16.73 -16.16 -5.25
CA PHE A 160 18.13 -16.58 -5.31
C PHE A 160 18.42 -17.78 -4.39
N TYR A 161 17.77 -17.86 -3.23
CA TYR A 161 17.99 -18.94 -2.26
C TYR A 161 17.17 -20.19 -2.54
N SER A 162 16.09 -20.12 -3.34
CA SER A 162 15.37 -21.32 -3.81
C SER A 162 15.96 -21.90 -5.10
N ASN A 163 16.32 -21.04 -6.05
CA ASN A 163 16.57 -21.44 -7.44
C ASN A 163 18.06 -21.49 -7.83
N SER A 164 18.96 -20.92 -7.02
CA SER A 164 20.41 -21.14 -7.14
C SER A 164 20.92 -22.28 -6.27
N ASN A 165 22.13 -22.77 -6.55
CA ASN A 165 22.83 -23.77 -5.73
C ASN A 165 23.47 -23.22 -4.43
N TRP A 166 23.14 -22.01 -3.97
CA TRP A 166 23.81 -21.37 -2.82
C TRP A 166 23.85 -22.25 -1.56
N ILE A 167 22.74 -22.94 -1.26
CA ILE A 167 22.60 -23.81 -0.08
C ILE A 167 23.34 -25.15 -0.30
N GLU A 168 23.30 -25.66 -1.53
CA GLU A 168 23.97 -26.87 -1.99
C GLU A 168 25.51 -26.74 -1.98
N LEU A 169 26.04 -25.52 -2.12
CA LEU A 169 27.45 -25.19 -1.89
C LEU A 169 27.86 -25.26 -0.40
N GLY A 170 26.90 -25.40 0.52
CA GLY A 170 27.10 -25.48 1.97
C GLY A 170 26.86 -24.17 2.73
N ASN A 171 26.42 -23.10 2.06
CA ASN A 171 26.28 -21.79 2.70
C ASN A 171 25.02 -21.69 3.57
N THR A 172 25.20 -21.18 4.79
CA THR A 172 24.12 -20.96 5.78
C THR A 172 23.95 -19.48 6.15
N GLU A 173 24.69 -18.59 5.50
CA GLU A 173 24.59 -17.12 5.61
C GLU A 173 24.22 -16.49 4.26
N PRO A 174 23.71 -15.25 4.23
CA PRO A 174 23.40 -14.54 2.98
C PRO A 174 24.59 -14.39 2.04
N TYR A 175 24.34 -14.38 0.74
CA TYR A 175 25.33 -13.89 -0.22
C TYR A 175 25.25 -12.36 -0.27
N SER A 176 25.90 -11.68 0.68
CA SER A 176 25.82 -10.21 0.86
C SER A 176 26.14 -9.39 -0.39
N ASN A 177 26.88 -9.94 -1.35
CA ASN A 177 27.09 -9.31 -2.66
C ASN A 177 25.74 -9.00 -3.35
N LEU A 178 24.70 -9.85 -3.14
CA LEU A 178 23.25 -9.62 -3.34
C LEU A 178 22.82 -8.15 -3.48
N ILE A 179 23.16 -7.36 -2.45
CA ILE A 179 22.65 -6.00 -2.25
C ILE A 179 23.72 -4.91 -2.41
N LYS A 180 24.94 -5.31 -2.79
CA LYS A 180 26.14 -4.46 -2.84
C LYS A 180 26.56 -4.28 -4.30
N PRO A 181 26.40 -3.08 -4.91
CA PRO A 181 26.64 -2.88 -6.33
C PRO A 181 28.14 -2.77 -6.68
N ASP A 182 28.97 -2.29 -5.76
CA ASP A 182 30.45 -2.43 -5.78
C ASP A 182 30.90 -3.90 -5.77
N THR A 183 30.07 -4.76 -5.17
CA THR A 183 30.10 -6.23 -5.12
C THR A 183 30.14 -6.98 -6.46
N PRO A 184 31.27 -7.46 -7.05
CA PRO A 184 31.18 -8.39 -8.18
C PRO A 184 30.53 -9.72 -7.76
N ILE A 185 29.67 -10.30 -8.61
CA ILE A 185 29.45 -11.75 -8.61
C ILE A 185 30.66 -12.40 -9.29
N ARG A 186 31.15 -13.50 -8.72
CA ARG A 186 32.24 -14.30 -9.31
C ARG A 186 31.83 -15.78 -9.30
N ASN A 187 32.60 -16.60 -10.01
CA ASN A 187 32.42 -18.05 -10.08
C ASN A 187 31.08 -18.53 -10.68
N ILE A 188 30.38 -17.74 -11.51
CA ILE A 188 29.23 -18.26 -12.28
C ILE A 188 29.72 -19.39 -13.20
N ALA A 189 28.93 -20.46 -13.35
CA ALA A 189 29.32 -21.64 -14.10
C ALA A 189 29.18 -21.47 -15.62
N ASP A 190 30.32 -21.51 -16.29
CA ASP A 190 30.53 -21.51 -17.74
C ASP A 190 30.44 -22.91 -18.39
N SER A 191 30.48 -23.99 -17.58
CA SER A 191 30.49 -25.40 -18.02
C SER A 191 29.13 -26.10 -17.87
N GLU A 192 29.07 -27.40 -18.19
CA GLU A 192 28.02 -28.29 -17.66
C GLU A 192 28.00 -28.20 -16.11
N THR A 193 26.81 -28.29 -15.49
CA THR A 193 26.58 -28.11 -14.05
C THR A 193 25.76 -29.21 -13.38
N CYS A 194 24.91 -29.92 -14.12
CA CYS A 194 24.13 -31.05 -13.65
C CYS A 194 24.26 -32.28 -14.55
N ARG A 195 24.11 -33.44 -13.90
CA ARG A 195 23.75 -34.73 -14.53
C ARG A 195 22.24 -34.97 -14.36
N SER A 196 21.65 -35.76 -15.24
CA SER A 196 20.26 -36.20 -15.10
C SER A 196 20.05 -36.98 -13.80
N CYS A 197 18.99 -36.67 -13.06
CA CYS A 197 18.62 -37.31 -11.80
C CYS A 197 17.19 -37.88 -11.89
N TYR A 198 16.93 -38.98 -11.18
CA TYR A 198 15.64 -39.68 -11.22
C TYR A 198 15.04 -39.77 -9.81
N GLY A 199 13.82 -39.27 -9.64
CA GLY A 199 13.12 -39.19 -8.35
C GLY A 199 13.05 -37.76 -7.80
N ASP A 200 12.02 -37.50 -6.98
CA ASP A 200 11.57 -36.14 -6.68
C ASP A 200 12.57 -35.28 -5.88
N ALA A 201 13.53 -35.91 -5.19
CA ALA A 201 14.51 -35.19 -4.36
C ALA A 201 15.75 -34.70 -5.12
N CYS A 202 16.11 -35.27 -6.27
CA CYS A 202 17.32 -34.99 -7.09
C CYS A 202 18.68 -34.89 -6.34
N ALA A 203 18.79 -35.33 -5.08
CA ALA A 203 19.97 -35.13 -4.24
C ALA A 203 21.26 -35.64 -4.93
N GLY A 204 22.22 -34.73 -5.17
CA GLY A 204 23.45 -35.03 -5.91
C GLY A 204 23.35 -34.88 -7.43
N GLY A 205 22.30 -34.25 -7.97
CA GLY A 205 22.17 -33.94 -9.41
C GLY A 205 23.20 -32.92 -9.91
N ILE A 206 23.65 -32.00 -9.05
CA ILE A 206 24.74 -31.06 -9.35
C ILE A 206 26.07 -31.83 -9.39
N LEU A 207 26.93 -31.51 -10.36
CA LEU A 207 28.25 -32.14 -10.52
C LEU A 207 29.19 -31.79 -9.37
N GLU A 208 29.97 -32.76 -8.90
CA GLU A 208 30.91 -32.61 -7.78
C GLU A 208 31.93 -31.49 -8.03
N GLU A 209 32.35 -31.29 -9.28
CA GLU A 209 33.27 -30.23 -9.66
C GLU A 209 32.72 -28.82 -9.38
N ILE A 210 31.40 -28.59 -9.57
CA ILE A 210 30.77 -27.30 -9.31
C ILE A 210 30.77 -27.00 -7.80
N ILE A 211 30.48 -28.01 -6.97
CA ILE A 211 30.51 -27.89 -5.52
C ILE A 211 31.95 -27.69 -5.02
N ALA A 212 32.90 -28.48 -5.52
CA ALA A 212 34.31 -28.42 -5.13
C ALA A 212 35.01 -27.12 -5.57
N LYS A 213 34.64 -26.55 -6.74
CA LYS A 213 35.15 -25.26 -7.21
C LYS A 213 34.33 -24.05 -6.72
N GLN A 214 33.30 -24.27 -5.91
CA GLN A 214 32.38 -23.24 -5.39
C GLN A 214 31.87 -22.33 -6.52
N LYS A 215 31.35 -22.97 -7.58
CA LYS A 215 30.72 -22.31 -8.74
C LYS A 215 29.22 -22.15 -8.53
N LEU A 216 28.68 -21.00 -8.97
CA LEU A 216 27.25 -20.69 -8.94
C LEU A 216 26.55 -21.22 -10.20
N THR A 217 25.45 -21.95 -10.01
CA THR A 217 24.52 -22.41 -11.06
C THR A 217 23.09 -22.26 -10.55
N SER A 218 22.12 -22.07 -11.44
CA SER A 218 20.70 -22.09 -11.10
C SER A 218 19.97 -23.26 -11.77
N GLY A 219 18.70 -23.45 -11.41
CA GLY A 219 17.76 -24.11 -12.28
C GLY A 219 17.47 -23.27 -13.54
N TYR A 220 17.11 -23.96 -14.62
CA TYR A 220 16.60 -23.35 -15.86
C TYR A 220 15.11 -23.68 -16.04
N PHE A 221 14.32 -22.66 -16.40
CA PHE A 221 12.86 -22.71 -16.48
C PHE A 221 12.34 -22.44 -17.92
N ASP A 222 12.96 -23.10 -18.91
CA ASP A 222 12.58 -22.97 -20.31
C ASP A 222 12.89 -24.25 -21.13
N TRP A 223 12.21 -24.40 -22.28
CA TRP A 223 12.51 -25.41 -23.29
C TRP A 223 13.90 -25.21 -23.94
N SER A 224 14.47 -24.00 -23.89
CA SER A 224 15.80 -23.69 -24.46
C SER A 224 16.98 -24.06 -23.53
N LYS A 225 16.75 -24.85 -22.47
CA LYS A 225 17.80 -25.19 -21.49
C LYS A 225 19.05 -25.79 -22.18
N PRO A 226 20.26 -25.25 -21.93
CA PRO A 226 21.49 -25.81 -22.48
C PRO A 226 21.78 -27.22 -21.95
N LYS A 227 22.34 -28.08 -22.79
CA LYS A 227 22.76 -29.43 -22.41
C LYS A 227 23.70 -29.38 -21.19
N GLY A 228 23.47 -30.25 -20.22
CA GLY A 228 24.29 -30.35 -19.01
C GLY A 228 24.00 -29.26 -17.96
N LYS A 229 23.06 -28.34 -18.19
CA LYS A 229 22.56 -27.42 -17.15
C LYS A 229 21.44 -28.05 -16.33
N CYS A 230 21.33 -27.61 -15.08
CA CYS A 230 20.29 -28.04 -14.16
C CYS A 230 18.91 -27.56 -14.63
N SER A 231 17.88 -28.41 -14.59
CA SER A 231 16.50 -27.93 -14.70
C SER A 231 16.13 -27.10 -13.46
N HIS A 232 15.04 -26.35 -13.50
CA HIS A 232 14.33 -25.93 -12.29
C HIS A 232 13.57 -27.14 -11.70
N GLY A 233 12.81 -27.84 -12.54
CA GLY A 233 11.92 -28.93 -12.15
C GLY A 233 10.57 -28.43 -11.61
N GLY A 234 9.60 -29.33 -11.43
CA GLY A 234 8.28 -29.00 -10.90
C GLY A 234 7.11 -29.65 -11.64
N LEU A 235 5.93 -29.03 -11.56
CA LEU A 235 4.68 -29.52 -12.15
C LEU A 235 4.71 -29.56 -13.69
N LEU A 236 5.37 -28.59 -14.31
CA LEU A 236 5.70 -28.63 -15.74
C LEU A 236 6.91 -29.55 -15.94
N LYS A 237 6.65 -30.85 -16.08
CA LYS A 237 7.66 -31.91 -16.25
C LYS A 237 8.31 -31.87 -17.65
N TRP A 238 8.93 -30.76 -17.98
CA TRP A 238 9.59 -30.53 -19.27
C TRP A 238 11.01 -31.10 -19.30
N GLU A 239 11.69 -31.17 -18.15
CA GLU A 239 12.82 -32.09 -17.92
C GLU A 239 12.80 -32.68 -16.49
N GLN A 240 13.53 -33.78 -16.28
CA GLN A 240 13.54 -34.55 -15.03
C GLN A 240 14.57 -34.04 -14.03
N GLY A 241 14.08 -33.40 -12.96
CA GLY A 241 14.87 -33.00 -11.78
C GLY A 241 15.82 -31.82 -12.02
N GLY A 242 16.14 -31.11 -10.93
CA GLY A 242 16.69 -29.77 -11.00
C GLY A 242 16.95 -29.12 -9.63
N ILE A 243 17.16 -27.79 -9.65
CA ILE A 243 17.35 -26.95 -8.47
C ILE A 243 16.09 -26.09 -8.27
N ASN A 244 15.27 -26.46 -7.29
CA ASN A 244 14.12 -25.68 -6.82
C ASN A 244 13.84 -26.00 -5.33
N LYS A 245 13.74 -24.97 -4.50
CA LYS A 245 13.49 -25.13 -3.05
C LYS A 245 12.27 -24.33 -2.56
N ASP A 246 11.32 -24.03 -3.45
CA ASP A 246 10.13 -23.21 -3.20
C ASP A 246 9.20 -23.85 -2.15
N THR A 247 9.07 -25.17 -2.21
CA THR A 247 8.28 -25.99 -1.27
C THR A 247 9.06 -27.22 -0.81
N VAL A 248 8.65 -27.82 0.31
CA VAL A 248 9.22 -29.08 0.80
C VAL A 248 9.11 -30.27 -0.17
N ASN A 249 8.21 -30.18 -1.17
CA ASN A 249 7.95 -31.24 -2.16
C ASN A 249 8.65 -31.00 -3.52
N SER A 250 9.57 -30.03 -3.59
CA SER A 250 10.23 -29.59 -4.82
C SER A 250 11.56 -30.32 -5.07
N SER A 251 12.19 -30.12 -6.22
CA SER A 251 13.47 -30.76 -6.55
C SER A 251 14.64 -30.11 -5.80
N HIS A 252 15.06 -30.75 -4.69
CA HIS A 252 15.86 -30.22 -3.57
C HIS A 252 15.04 -29.65 -2.39
N GLY A 253 13.73 -29.89 -2.31
CA GLY A 253 12.84 -29.45 -1.23
C GLY A 253 13.25 -29.90 0.18
N TYR A 254 14.14 -30.88 0.33
CA TYR A 254 14.79 -31.22 1.60
C TYR A 254 15.66 -30.08 2.19
N LEU A 255 16.08 -29.11 1.35
CA LEU A 255 16.78 -27.89 1.75
C LEU A 255 15.85 -26.68 1.96
N HIS A 256 14.54 -26.81 1.74
CA HIS A 256 13.56 -25.71 1.74
C HIS A 256 13.64 -24.84 3.01
N TYR A 257 13.68 -25.44 4.21
CA TYR A 257 13.75 -24.66 5.45
C TYR A 257 15.11 -23.97 5.66
N THR A 258 16.20 -24.54 5.11
CA THR A 258 17.52 -23.88 5.10
C THR A 258 17.50 -22.68 4.15
N ALA A 259 16.98 -22.87 2.92
CA ALA A 259 16.79 -21.80 1.94
C ALA A 259 15.94 -20.66 2.50
N ALA A 260 14.76 -20.96 3.06
CA ALA A 260 13.88 -19.98 3.69
C ALA A 260 14.53 -19.25 4.88
N SER A 261 15.36 -19.95 5.67
CA SER A 261 16.12 -19.34 6.77
C SER A 261 17.17 -18.35 6.26
N VAL A 262 17.97 -18.73 5.25
CA VAL A 262 18.96 -17.82 4.64
C VAL A 262 18.29 -16.67 3.89
N ALA A 263 17.19 -16.91 3.17
CA ALA A 263 16.37 -15.87 2.55
C ALA A 263 15.79 -14.88 3.58
N THR A 264 15.42 -15.36 4.78
CA THR A 264 15.00 -14.50 5.90
C THR A 264 16.17 -13.65 6.40
N LYS A 265 17.37 -14.23 6.55
CA LYS A 265 18.59 -13.46 6.90
C LYS A 265 18.93 -12.40 5.85
N ALA A 266 18.89 -12.76 4.57
CA ALA A 266 19.19 -11.84 3.46
C ALA A 266 18.16 -10.70 3.37
N THR A 267 16.88 -11.01 3.57
CA THR A 267 15.81 -10.01 3.69
C THR A 267 16.08 -9.05 4.86
N ARG A 268 16.58 -9.54 6.00
CA ARG A 268 17.01 -8.68 7.12
C ARG A 268 18.25 -7.84 6.78
N GLU A 269 19.24 -8.38 6.06
CA GLU A 269 20.42 -7.61 5.63
C GLU A 269 20.01 -6.43 4.72
N LEU A 270 19.13 -6.67 3.73
CA LEU A 270 18.59 -5.63 2.86
C LEU A 270 17.78 -4.57 3.64
N LEU A 271 16.95 -5.00 4.59
CA LEU A 271 16.22 -4.07 5.47
C LEU A 271 17.17 -3.28 6.38
N GLN A 272 18.31 -3.84 6.78
CA GLN A 272 19.34 -3.16 7.56
C GLN A 272 20.13 -2.14 6.72
N ASP A 273 20.44 -2.42 5.45
CA ASP A 273 20.98 -1.44 4.51
C ASP A 273 20.03 -0.26 4.29
N ILE A 274 18.75 -0.53 4.01
CA ILE A 274 17.74 0.55 3.89
C ILE A 274 17.67 1.35 5.19
N ARG A 275 17.58 0.69 6.36
CA ARG A 275 17.59 1.37 7.67
C ARG A 275 18.83 2.25 7.80
N ALA A 276 20.00 1.72 7.47
CA ALA A 276 21.29 2.40 7.59
C ALA A 276 21.29 3.71 6.79
N ALA A 277 20.92 3.65 5.50
CA ALA A 277 20.81 4.80 4.61
C ALA A 277 19.76 5.84 5.08
N VAL A 278 18.51 5.42 5.35
CA VAL A 278 17.38 6.35 5.51
C VAL A 278 17.18 6.87 6.95
N GLY A 279 17.81 6.24 7.93
CA GLY A 279 17.63 6.58 9.34
C GLY A 279 16.43 5.90 10.00
N ASP A 280 16.56 5.59 11.29
CA ASP A 280 15.59 4.81 12.06
C ASP A 280 14.19 5.44 12.12
N SER A 281 14.06 6.77 11.97
CA SER A 281 12.76 7.45 11.90
C SER A 281 12.02 7.11 10.62
N GLU A 282 12.72 7.19 9.47
CA GLU A 282 12.12 6.98 8.16
C GLU A 282 11.96 5.49 7.85
N PHE A 283 12.81 4.63 8.41
CA PHE A 283 12.62 3.18 8.39
C PHE A 283 11.34 2.76 9.14
N LEU A 284 11.10 3.28 10.36
CA LEU A 284 9.87 2.97 11.09
C LEU A 284 8.63 3.54 10.39
N ARG A 285 8.74 4.69 9.70
CA ARG A 285 7.67 5.24 8.83
C ARG A 285 7.43 4.38 7.59
N LEU A 286 8.48 3.85 6.95
CA LEU A 286 8.38 2.89 5.86
C LEU A 286 7.59 1.65 6.30
N MET A 287 7.90 1.11 7.48
CA MET A 287 7.17 -0.01 8.11
C MET A 287 5.80 0.36 8.67
N GLY A 288 5.33 1.61 8.55
CA GLY A 288 4.03 2.04 9.07
C GLY A 288 3.95 2.22 10.59
N LEU A 289 5.05 2.01 11.33
CA LEU A 289 5.16 2.32 12.76
C LEU A 289 5.48 3.81 13.01
N SER A 290 4.56 4.66 12.56
CA SER A 290 4.41 6.02 13.05
C SER A 290 2.99 6.18 13.59
N ARG A 291 2.78 6.97 14.64
CA ARG A 291 1.46 7.21 15.29
C ARG A 291 0.46 7.92 14.36
N SER A 292 -0.06 7.20 13.38
CA SER A 292 -0.78 7.69 12.22
C SER A 292 -2.18 8.20 12.55
N SER A 293 -2.26 9.49 12.88
CA SER A 293 -3.33 10.31 12.31
C SER A 293 -2.73 11.26 11.28
N VAL A 294 -3.30 11.25 10.07
CA VAL A 294 -2.99 12.20 9.00
C VAL A 294 -4.05 13.30 9.03
N LEU A 295 -3.64 14.56 9.06
CA LEU A 295 -4.56 15.69 8.92
C LEU A 295 -4.42 16.28 7.51
N CYS A 296 -5.32 15.89 6.60
CA CYS A 296 -5.29 16.31 5.20
C CYS A 296 -6.38 17.35 4.90
N PHE A 297 -5.99 18.56 4.50
CA PHE A 297 -6.88 19.66 4.15
C PHE A 297 -6.69 20.14 2.71
N VAL A 298 -7.81 20.39 2.05
CA VAL A 298 -7.89 20.95 0.69
C VAL A 298 -8.71 22.24 0.78
N ILE A 299 -8.12 23.40 0.51
CA ILE A 299 -8.69 24.70 0.91
C ILE A 299 -8.78 25.66 -0.29
N ASP A 300 -9.99 26.15 -0.58
CA ASP A 300 -10.22 27.26 -1.51
C ASP A 300 -9.63 28.56 -0.93
N THR A 301 -8.74 29.19 -1.67
CA THR A 301 -8.01 30.41 -1.29
C THR A 301 -8.59 31.69 -1.90
N THR A 302 -9.72 31.66 -2.60
CA THR A 302 -10.27 32.85 -3.26
C THR A 302 -10.82 33.93 -2.31
N SER A 303 -10.95 35.16 -2.83
CA SER A 303 -11.40 36.36 -2.09
C SER A 303 -12.62 36.15 -1.17
N THR A 304 -13.58 35.33 -1.59
CA THR A 304 -14.81 35.01 -0.85
C THR A 304 -14.56 34.15 0.39
N MET A 305 -13.52 33.30 0.38
CA MET A 305 -13.11 32.42 1.48
C MET A 305 -12.32 33.11 2.61
N SER A 306 -12.05 34.41 2.51
CA SER A 306 -11.24 35.17 3.48
C SER A 306 -11.66 34.99 4.95
N TYR A 307 -12.96 34.98 5.27
CA TYR A 307 -13.47 34.69 6.62
C TYR A 307 -13.21 33.23 7.02
N ASP A 308 -13.50 32.31 6.10
CA ASP A 308 -13.45 30.87 6.31
C ASP A 308 -12.01 30.41 6.55
N ILE A 309 -11.05 30.93 5.80
CA ILE A 309 -9.60 30.70 5.99
C ILE A 309 -9.15 31.18 7.38
N ALA A 310 -9.64 32.33 7.85
CA ALA A 310 -9.33 32.84 9.19
C ALA A 310 -9.86 31.91 10.30
N GLU A 311 -11.06 31.37 10.13
CA GLU A 311 -11.65 30.42 11.09
C GLU A 311 -11.00 29.02 11.02
N ILE A 312 -10.68 28.53 9.82
CA ILE A 312 -9.92 27.30 9.60
C ILE A 312 -8.54 27.42 10.27
N ARG A 313 -7.82 28.55 10.12
CA ARG A 313 -6.57 28.82 10.84
C ARG A 313 -6.74 28.71 12.35
N ARG A 314 -7.76 29.37 12.91
CA ARG A 314 -8.06 29.41 14.34
C ARG A 314 -8.31 28.00 14.90
N VAL A 315 -9.22 27.24 14.28
CA VAL A 315 -9.62 25.93 14.80
C VAL A 315 -8.59 24.85 14.49
N THR A 316 -7.93 24.88 13.33
CA THR A 316 -6.79 23.98 13.04
C THR A 316 -5.68 24.14 14.07
N SER A 317 -5.30 25.39 14.38
CA SER A 317 -4.30 25.65 15.42
C SER A 317 -4.76 25.16 16.79
N SER A 318 -6.05 25.26 17.11
CA SER A 318 -6.63 24.71 18.34
C SER A 318 -6.58 23.17 18.37
N ILE A 319 -6.97 22.49 17.28
CA ILE A 319 -6.90 21.02 17.14
C ILE A 319 -5.47 20.52 17.32
N ILE A 320 -4.51 21.17 16.64
CA ILE A 320 -3.09 20.84 16.72
C ILE A 320 -2.58 21.04 18.14
N ASN A 321 -2.76 22.22 18.72
CA ASN A 321 -2.24 22.52 20.06
C ASN A 321 -2.90 21.67 21.17
N ARG A 322 -4.18 21.29 21.02
CA ARG A 322 -4.87 20.34 21.93
C ARG A 322 -4.30 18.90 21.84
N LYS A 323 -3.66 18.55 20.73
CA LYS A 323 -3.11 17.21 20.46
C LYS A 323 -1.59 17.11 20.62
N THR A 324 -0.85 18.22 20.52
CA THR A 324 0.61 18.26 20.66
C THR A 324 1.07 17.63 21.99
N GLY A 325 2.05 16.73 21.92
CA GLY A 325 2.56 16.00 23.08
C GLY A 325 1.69 14.83 23.56
N THR A 326 0.52 14.59 22.94
CA THR A 326 -0.38 13.49 23.30
C THR A 326 -0.26 12.30 22.33
N ALA A 327 -0.81 11.14 22.69
CA ALA A 327 -0.95 10.00 21.79
C ALA A 327 -1.84 10.30 20.56
N ALA A 328 -2.69 11.33 20.63
CA ALA A 328 -3.57 11.76 19.55
C ALA A 328 -2.92 12.81 18.61
N GLN A 329 -1.63 13.11 18.77
CA GLN A 329 -0.89 13.97 17.84
C GLN A 329 -0.86 13.35 16.43
N SER A 330 -1.07 14.17 15.41
CA SER A 330 -0.88 13.77 14.02
C SER A 330 0.60 13.73 13.67
N THR A 331 1.06 12.59 13.14
CA THR A 331 2.44 12.42 12.64
C THR A 331 2.63 13.04 11.27
N GLU A 332 1.55 13.32 10.55
CA GLU A 332 1.62 13.88 9.20
C GLU A 332 0.48 14.87 8.97
N TYR A 333 0.82 15.98 8.32
CA TYR A 333 -0.07 17.07 7.94
C TYR A 333 0.08 17.34 6.45
N ILE A 334 -1.05 17.41 5.74
CA ILE A 334 -1.11 17.62 4.29
C ILE A 334 -2.02 18.81 4.00
N LEU A 335 -1.53 19.76 3.19
CA LEU A 335 -2.27 20.95 2.77
C LEU A 335 -2.20 21.09 1.24
N VAL A 336 -3.36 21.24 0.60
CA VAL A 336 -3.48 21.56 -0.83
C VAL A 336 -4.36 22.80 -0.99
N PRO A 337 -3.80 24.00 -1.24
CA PRO A 337 -4.58 25.18 -1.59
C PRO A 337 -5.10 25.09 -3.03
N PHE A 338 -6.17 25.81 -3.36
CA PHE A 338 -6.65 25.96 -4.74
C PHE A 338 -7.53 27.21 -4.93
N ASN A 339 -7.67 27.69 -6.17
CA ASN A 339 -8.59 28.77 -6.51
C ASN A 339 -9.27 28.53 -7.87
N ASP A 340 -9.74 29.59 -8.53
CA ASP A 340 -10.37 29.54 -9.86
C ASP A 340 -9.35 29.49 -11.02
N ILE A 341 -8.05 29.67 -10.74
CA ILE A 341 -6.96 29.66 -11.73
C ILE A 341 -6.05 28.44 -11.52
N ASN A 342 -5.54 28.25 -10.30
CA ASN A 342 -4.48 27.31 -9.93
C ASN A 342 -4.92 26.33 -8.82
N TYR A 343 -4.11 25.28 -8.60
CA TYR A 343 -4.23 24.35 -7.47
C TYR A 343 -2.85 23.83 -7.05
N GLY A 344 -2.71 23.48 -5.77
CA GLY A 344 -1.43 23.09 -5.18
C GLY A 344 -0.45 24.27 -4.99
N PRO A 345 0.84 23.99 -4.76
CA PRO A 345 1.44 22.66 -4.62
C PRO A 345 0.96 21.93 -3.35
N LEU A 346 1.08 20.60 -3.34
CA LEU A 346 0.83 19.81 -2.14
C LEU A 346 1.97 20.01 -1.13
N THR A 347 1.63 20.56 0.03
CA THR A 347 2.52 20.64 1.18
C THR A 347 2.33 19.40 2.04
N ARG A 348 3.41 18.70 2.37
CA ARG A 348 3.41 17.52 3.24
C ARG A 348 4.51 17.64 4.29
N THR A 349 4.16 17.58 5.57
CA THR A 349 5.11 17.76 6.67
C THR A 349 4.72 16.93 7.90
N THR A 350 5.72 16.56 8.69
CA THR A 350 5.52 15.91 10.00
C THR A 350 5.72 16.88 11.16
N ASP A 351 6.03 18.16 10.87
CA ASP A 351 6.11 19.23 11.87
C ASP A 351 4.82 20.07 11.86
N ALA A 352 4.14 20.07 13.01
CA ALA A 352 2.94 20.84 13.29
C ALA A 352 3.16 22.36 13.18
N ASN A 353 4.37 22.87 13.43
CA ASN A 353 4.71 24.28 13.32
C ASN A 353 4.88 24.70 11.87
N VAL A 354 5.60 23.91 11.06
CA VAL A 354 5.67 24.11 9.59
C VAL A 354 4.28 24.07 8.95
N PHE A 355 3.38 23.19 9.40
CA PHE A 355 2.00 23.17 8.90
C PHE A 355 1.20 24.41 9.32
N LYS A 356 1.28 24.83 10.59
CA LYS A 356 0.66 26.09 11.06
C LYS A 356 1.20 27.31 10.30
N GLN A 357 2.50 27.34 10.02
CA GLN A 357 3.14 28.36 9.19
C GLN A 357 2.56 28.36 7.77
N LYS A 358 2.56 27.22 7.07
CA LYS A 358 2.01 27.10 5.70
C LYS A 358 0.51 27.45 5.63
N LEU A 359 -0.25 27.17 6.69
CA LEU A 359 -1.63 27.60 6.82
C LEU A 359 -1.77 29.13 7.05
N SER A 360 -0.84 29.74 7.80
CA SER A 360 -0.76 31.21 7.95
C SER A 360 -0.27 31.94 6.70
N GLU A 361 0.52 31.26 5.85
CA GLU A 361 1.02 31.78 4.57
C GLU A 361 -0.02 31.81 3.45
N LEU A 362 -1.19 31.15 3.60
CA LEU A 362 -2.27 31.18 2.60
C LEU A 362 -2.74 32.62 2.31
N THR A 363 -2.19 33.24 1.26
CA THR A 363 -2.72 34.48 0.70
C THR A 363 -4.09 34.22 0.10
N VAL A 364 -4.96 35.22 0.19
CA VAL A 364 -6.28 35.15 -0.43
C VAL A 364 -6.13 35.60 -1.88
N ASP A 365 -6.18 34.65 -2.82
CA ASP A 365 -5.75 34.80 -4.21
C ASP A 365 -6.68 34.04 -5.18
N GLY A 366 -6.77 34.52 -6.41
CA GLY A 366 -7.74 34.10 -7.42
C GLY A 366 -8.86 35.13 -7.64
N GLY A 367 -9.53 35.02 -8.78
CA GLY A 367 -10.50 35.99 -9.25
C GLY A 367 -11.87 35.89 -8.59
N ALA A 368 -12.79 36.73 -9.07
CA ALA A 368 -14.22 36.65 -8.77
C ALA A 368 -14.92 35.49 -9.53
N GLY A 369 -14.17 34.46 -9.95
CA GLY A 369 -14.69 33.30 -10.67
C GLY A 369 -15.64 32.47 -9.80
N ALA A 370 -16.84 32.21 -10.35
CA ALA A 370 -17.90 31.44 -9.69
C ALA A 370 -17.59 29.92 -9.55
N PHE A 371 -16.49 29.44 -10.11
CA PHE A 371 -16.11 28.03 -10.15
C PHE A 371 -14.61 27.82 -9.85
N LYS A 372 -14.27 26.77 -9.10
CA LYS A 372 -12.91 26.54 -8.56
C LYS A 372 -12.29 25.20 -9.00
N MET A 373 -10.96 25.08 -8.98
CA MET A 373 -10.18 23.87 -9.34
C MET A 373 -10.19 22.78 -8.23
N SER A 374 -11.37 22.54 -7.65
CA SER A 374 -11.53 21.73 -6.44
C SER A 374 -11.29 20.22 -6.65
N LEU A 375 -11.58 19.67 -7.83
CA LEU A 375 -11.38 18.25 -8.09
C LEU A 375 -9.93 17.91 -8.41
N SER A 376 -9.19 18.84 -9.03
CA SER A 376 -7.75 18.75 -9.29
C SER A 376 -6.97 18.78 -7.97
N ALA A 377 -7.35 19.69 -7.07
CA ALA A 377 -6.81 19.76 -5.71
C ALA A 377 -7.12 18.50 -4.89
N LEU A 378 -8.33 17.95 -5.01
CA LEU A 378 -8.73 16.71 -4.35
C LEU A 378 -8.04 15.47 -4.95
N GLN A 379 -7.81 15.42 -6.27
CA GLN A 379 -6.99 14.38 -6.91
C GLN A 379 -5.56 14.39 -6.37
N LEU A 380 -4.95 15.58 -6.24
CA LEU A 380 -3.62 15.74 -5.69
C LEU A 380 -3.57 15.30 -4.22
N ALA A 381 -4.58 15.65 -3.42
CA ALA A 381 -4.71 15.19 -2.03
C ALA A 381 -4.90 13.67 -1.91
N LEU A 382 -5.74 13.06 -2.75
CA LEU A 382 -5.99 11.60 -2.75
C LEU A 382 -4.74 10.81 -3.13
N THR A 383 -3.96 11.28 -4.10
CA THR A 383 -2.75 10.59 -4.60
C THR A 383 -1.53 10.77 -3.71
N GLY A 384 -1.40 11.94 -3.05
CA GLY A 384 -0.31 12.26 -2.13
C GLY A 384 -0.55 11.94 -0.65
N SER A 385 -1.75 11.47 -0.28
CA SER A 385 -2.07 10.99 1.08
C SER A 385 -1.93 9.47 1.20
N PRO A 386 -1.59 8.92 2.38
CA PRO A 386 -1.73 7.49 2.64
C PRO A 386 -3.17 6.98 2.42
N PRO A 387 -3.37 5.72 2.00
CA PRO A 387 -4.69 5.09 1.92
C PRO A 387 -5.49 5.20 3.23
N GLN A 388 -6.82 5.21 3.12
CA GLN A 388 -7.79 5.35 4.23
C GLN A 388 -7.76 6.69 4.99
N THR A 389 -6.98 7.67 4.55
CA THR A 389 -6.94 9.04 5.12
C THR A 389 -8.33 9.69 5.13
N GLU A 390 -8.61 10.53 6.12
CA GLU A 390 -9.79 11.42 6.12
C GLU A 390 -9.37 12.82 5.66
N ILE A 391 -9.89 13.22 4.50
CA ILE A 391 -9.57 14.46 3.79
C ILE A 391 -10.73 15.44 3.99
N TYR A 392 -10.44 16.68 4.41
CA TYR A 392 -11.45 17.73 4.55
C TYR A 392 -11.27 18.80 3.46
N VAL A 393 -12.32 19.03 2.68
CA VAL A 393 -12.34 19.99 1.56
C VAL A 393 -13.18 21.20 1.94
N PHE A 394 -12.61 22.40 1.88
CA PHE A 394 -13.28 23.66 2.21
C PHE A 394 -13.45 24.52 0.95
N THR A 395 -14.68 24.92 0.63
CA THR A 395 -15.02 25.78 -0.53
C THR A 395 -16.34 26.52 -0.29
N ASP A 396 -16.52 27.68 -0.93
CA ASP A 396 -17.78 28.44 -0.95
C ASP A 396 -18.42 28.57 -2.35
N ALA A 397 -17.94 27.76 -3.29
CA ALA A 397 -18.31 27.75 -4.70
C ALA A 397 -18.26 26.33 -5.34
N ASP A 398 -18.82 26.23 -6.56
CA ASP A 398 -18.93 25.00 -7.34
C ASP A 398 -17.62 24.61 -8.06
N ALA A 399 -17.47 23.33 -8.43
CA ALA A 399 -16.30 22.85 -9.18
C ALA A 399 -16.27 23.36 -10.65
N LYS A 400 -15.12 23.87 -11.09
CA LYS A 400 -14.80 24.22 -12.49
C LYS A 400 -14.43 22.99 -13.30
N ASP A 401 -13.72 22.07 -12.67
CA ASP A 401 -13.03 20.91 -13.22
C ASP A 401 -13.84 19.60 -13.16
N LYS A 402 -15.17 19.71 -13.33
CA LYS A 402 -16.14 18.59 -13.21
C LYS A 402 -15.80 17.35 -14.04
N GLY A 403 -15.05 17.49 -15.13
CA GLY A 403 -14.56 16.37 -15.95
C GLY A 403 -13.66 15.38 -15.20
N LEU A 404 -13.17 15.73 -14.01
CA LEU A 404 -12.42 14.84 -13.11
C LEU A 404 -13.30 14.05 -12.13
N THR A 405 -14.64 14.18 -12.16
CA THR A 405 -15.55 13.53 -11.19
C THR A 405 -15.35 12.01 -11.12
N SER A 406 -15.25 11.36 -12.28
CA SER A 406 -15.00 9.92 -12.43
C SER A 406 -13.59 9.54 -11.97
N THR A 407 -12.57 10.38 -12.25
CA THR A 407 -11.18 10.21 -11.79
C THR A 407 -11.05 10.31 -10.28
N VAL A 408 -11.64 11.35 -9.67
CA VAL A 408 -11.68 11.53 -8.21
C VAL A 408 -12.41 10.36 -7.55
N ARG A 409 -13.51 9.86 -8.14
CA ARG A 409 -14.20 8.69 -7.63
C ARG A 409 -13.40 7.39 -7.77
N ALA A 410 -12.67 7.20 -8.87
CA ALA A 410 -11.72 6.10 -9.03
C ALA A 410 -10.62 6.12 -7.96
N LEU A 411 -10.07 7.30 -7.68
CA LEU A 411 -9.06 7.49 -6.63
C LEU A 411 -9.65 7.26 -5.23
N ILE A 412 -10.87 7.69 -4.96
CA ILE A 412 -11.61 7.37 -3.71
C ILE A 412 -11.74 5.85 -3.53
N GLU A 413 -12.11 5.12 -4.58
CA GLU A 413 -12.25 3.66 -4.55
C GLU A 413 -10.88 2.96 -4.38
N ARG A 414 -9.81 3.41 -5.06
CA ARG A 414 -8.45 2.83 -4.97
C ARG A 414 -7.70 3.14 -3.67
N THR A 415 -7.91 4.32 -3.09
CA THR A 415 -7.25 4.76 -1.83
C THR A 415 -8.09 4.43 -0.60
N LYS A 416 -9.40 4.20 -0.76
CA LYS A 416 -10.36 3.96 0.32
C LYS A 416 -10.46 5.13 1.32
N SER A 417 -9.99 6.32 0.91
CA SER A 417 -9.99 7.54 1.70
C SER A 417 -11.40 8.13 1.83
N LYS A 418 -11.67 8.75 2.98
CA LYS A 418 -12.94 9.43 3.29
C LYS A 418 -12.81 10.91 2.89
N VAL A 419 -13.75 11.46 2.13
CA VAL A 419 -13.72 12.88 1.73
C VAL A 419 -14.92 13.61 2.34
N THR A 420 -14.63 14.54 3.24
CA THR A 420 -15.63 15.36 3.92
C THR A 420 -15.59 16.78 3.37
N PHE A 421 -16.68 17.22 2.73
CA PHE A 421 -16.83 18.56 2.19
C PHE A 421 -17.46 19.49 3.22
N MET A 422 -16.82 20.63 3.46
CA MET A 422 -17.23 21.73 4.32
C MET A 422 -17.61 22.90 3.41
N LEU A 423 -18.89 22.97 3.07
CA LEU A 423 -19.43 23.90 2.08
C LEU A 423 -20.03 25.12 2.79
N THR A 424 -19.54 26.32 2.49
CA THR A 424 -20.11 27.55 3.05
C THR A 424 -20.86 28.35 1.99
N THR A 425 -22.03 28.88 2.33
CA THR A 425 -22.97 29.39 1.32
C THR A 425 -22.77 30.87 1.00
N THR A 426 -22.27 31.17 -0.20
CA THR A 426 -22.27 32.54 -0.76
C THR A 426 -23.62 32.88 -1.39
N ARG A 427 -24.22 34.01 -1.01
CA ARG A 427 -25.54 34.45 -1.51
C ARG A 427 -25.50 35.14 -2.90
N HIS A 428 -24.42 34.99 -3.67
CA HIS A 428 -24.08 35.94 -4.74
C HIS A 428 -24.03 35.37 -6.17
N CYS A 429 -24.05 34.04 -6.35
CA CYS A 429 -24.25 33.42 -7.67
C CYS A 429 -25.74 33.42 -8.09
N ARG A 430 -26.38 34.60 -8.09
CA ARG A 430 -27.75 34.84 -8.57
C ARG A 430 -27.82 36.06 -9.51
N SER A 431 -27.04 36.02 -10.60
CA SER A 431 -27.11 37.03 -11.66
C SER A 431 -28.31 36.81 -12.59
N SER A 432 -29.52 37.03 -12.06
CA SER A 432 -30.76 37.20 -12.82
C SER A 432 -31.84 37.76 -11.90
N GLY A 433 -32.18 39.04 -12.05
CA GLY A 433 -33.06 39.77 -11.13
C GLY A 433 -34.54 39.38 -11.25
N LYS A 434 -34.95 38.28 -10.61
CA LYS A 434 -36.35 38.02 -10.24
C LYS A 434 -36.44 37.62 -8.77
N PRO A 435 -37.34 38.22 -7.96
CA PRO A 435 -37.74 37.62 -6.70
C PRO A 435 -38.49 36.32 -7.03
N VAL A 436 -38.10 35.23 -6.37
CA VAL A 436 -38.75 33.92 -6.50
C VAL A 436 -39.18 33.49 -5.11
N ASP A 437 -40.47 33.17 -4.97
CA ASP A 437 -41.10 32.83 -3.70
C ASP A 437 -40.49 31.58 -3.04
N GLY A 438 -40.36 31.65 -1.71
CA GLY A 438 -40.61 30.56 -0.74
C GLY A 438 -39.88 29.21 -0.84
N HIS A 439 -39.17 28.90 -1.93
CA HIS A 439 -38.72 27.56 -2.25
C HIS A 439 -37.21 27.54 -2.52
N HIS A 440 -36.49 26.89 -1.60
CA HIS A 440 -35.06 26.67 -1.70
C HIS A 440 -34.75 25.64 -2.79
N HIS A 441 -34.74 26.08 -4.04
CA HIS A 441 -34.20 25.28 -5.15
C HIS A 441 -32.70 25.03 -4.92
N PHE A 442 -32.41 23.85 -4.39
CA PHE A 442 -31.09 23.26 -4.27
C PHE A 442 -30.44 23.20 -5.65
N SER A 443 -29.18 23.59 -5.78
CA SER A 443 -28.51 23.55 -7.09
C SER A 443 -28.25 22.10 -7.51
N THR A 444 -28.22 21.87 -8.82
CA THR A 444 -27.78 20.58 -9.39
C THR A 444 -26.30 20.28 -9.10
N GLN A 445 -25.52 21.27 -8.67
CA GLN A 445 -24.07 21.20 -8.51
C GLN A 445 -23.64 20.90 -7.07
N THR A 446 -24.41 21.33 -6.06
CA THR A 446 -24.26 20.86 -4.66
C THR A 446 -24.33 19.33 -4.61
N SER A 447 -25.11 18.71 -5.52
CA SER A 447 -25.19 17.25 -5.67
C SER A 447 -23.85 16.56 -5.99
N LEU A 448 -22.89 17.24 -6.62
CA LEU A 448 -21.56 16.69 -6.95
C LEU A 448 -20.79 16.35 -5.68
N TYR A 449 -20.64 17.32 -4.78
CA TYR A 449 -19.95 17.14 -3.51
C TYR A 449 -20.71 16.15 -2.59
N HIS A 450 -22.04 16.15 -2.61
CA HIS A 450 -22.85 15.11 -1.95
C HIS A 450 -22.58 13.70 -2.50
N ASN A 451 -22.52 13.51 -3.82
CA ASN A 451 -22.23 12.21 -4.41
C ASN A 451 -20.78 11.73 -4.14
N LEU A 452 -19.79 12.64 -4.11
CA LEU A 452 -18.40 12.30 -3.78
C LEU A 452 -18.21 12.01 -2.28
N ALA A 453 -18.89 12.74 -1.40
CA ALA A 453 -18.99 12.38 0.02
C ALA A 453 -19.64 11.00 0.20
N GLN A 454 -20.76 10.74 -0.48
CA GLN A 454 -21.47 9.45 -0.44
C GLN A 454 -20.56 8.29 -0.90
N ALA A 455 -19.82 8.45 -2.00
CA ALA A 455 -18.95 7.42 -2.56
C ALA A 455 -17.75 7.11 -1.64
N SER A 456 -17.16 8.13 -1.02
CA SER A 456 -16.06 7.96 -0.05
C SER A 456 -16.51 7.55 1.36
N GLY A 457 -17.81 7.62 1.64
CA GLY A 457 -18.37 7.46 2.98
C GLY A 457 -18.09 8.63 3.92
N GLY A 458 -17.60 9.76 3.40
CA GLY A 458 -17.47 11.02 4.13
C GLY A 458 -18.81 11.73 4.33
N LEU A 459 -18.77 13.04 4.56
CA LEU A 459 -19.96 13.88 4.76
C LEU A 459 -19.90 15.13 3.87
N ALA A 460 -21.06 15.63 3.42
CA ALA A 460 -21.16 16.94 2.77
C ALA A 460 -21.97 17.87 3.68
N ILE A 461 -21.25 18.74 4.38
CA ILE A 461 -21.78 19.57 5.46
C ILE A 461 -21.91 21.00 4.95
N GLU A 462 -23.14 21.52 4.95
CA GLU A 462 -23.47 22.85 4.46
C GLU A 462 -23.76 23.78 5.63
N VAL A 463 -23.04 24.91 5.68
CA VAL A 463 -23.14 25.90 6.76
C VAL A 463 -23.16 27.33 6.23
N THR A 464 -23.48 28.28 7.11
CA THR A 464 -23.13 29.69 6.91
C THR A 464 -21.70 29.93 7.40
N LYS A 465 -21.01 30.94 6.85
CA LYS A 465 -19.68 31.37 7.33
C LYS A 465 -19.65 31.57 8.85
N ARG A 466 -20.68 32.21 9.43
CA ARG A 466 -20.86 32.43 10.89
C ARG A 466 -20.91 31.13 11.72
N THR A 467 -21.34 30.02 11.12
CA THR A 467 -21.56 28.74 11.81
C THR A 467 -20.47 27.70 11.55
N LEU A 468 -19.50 27.98 10.66
CA LEU A 468 -18.38 27.08 10.34
C LEU A 468 -17.63 26.61 11.59
N ALA A 469 -17.35 27.54 12.51
CA ALA A 469 -16.75 27.30 13.83
C ALA A 469 -17.33 26.10 14.58
N GLN A 470 -18.66 25.97 14.58
CA GLN A 470 -19.41 24.97 15.34
C GLN A 470 -19.29 23.57 14.73
N VAL A 471 -18.98 23.47 13.43
CA VAL A 471 -18.68 22.20 12.76
C VAL A 471 -17.21 21.85 12.85
N THR A 472 -16.30 22.83 12.88
CA THR A 472 -14.86 22.56 12.94
C THR A 472 -14.41 21.93 14.28
N ASP A 473 -15.13 22.14 15.40
CA ASP A 473 -14.92 21.34 16.63
C ASP A 473 -15.34 19.85 16.48
N ILE A 474 -16.09 19.48 15.44
CA ILE A 474 -16.38 18.08 15.10
C ILE A 474 -15.17 17.46 14.37
N ILE A 475 -14.45 18.21 13.54
CA ILE A 475 -13.16 17.80 12.93
C ILE A 475 -12.15 17.44 14.02
N ALA A 476 -12.14 18.18 15.14
CA ALA A 476 -11.30 17.88 16.31
C ALA A 476 -11.52 16.45 16.85
N VAL A 477 -12.74 15.91 16.69
CA VAL A 477 -13.19 14.63 17.24
C VAL A 477 -13.14 13.51 16.19
N THR A 478 -13.45 13.79 14.91
CA THR A 478 -13.33 12.80 13.82
C THR A 478 -11.89 12.52 13.42
N SER A 479 -10.98 13.49 13.57
CA SER A 479 -9.54 13.32 13.30
C SER A 479 -8.79 12.52 14.39
N GLY A 480 -9.49 11.76 15.24
CA GLY A 480 -8.87 10.83 16.19
C GLY A 480 -8.39 9.54 15.51
N SER A 481 -7.36 8.92 16.07
CA SER A 481 -6.94 7.57 15.67
C SER A 481 -8.05 6.53 15.92
N LYS A 482 -7.99 5.41 15.20
CA LYS A 482 -8.87 4.23 15.37
C LYS A 482 -10.38 4.46 15.16
N LEU A 483 -10.79 5.46 14.37
CA LEU A 483 -12.21 5.72 14.07
C LEU A 483 -12.80 4.70 13.08
N VAL A 484 -13.57 3.74 13.58
CA VAL A 484 -14.24 2.69 12.81
C VAL A 484 -15.68 3.06 12.44
N THR A 485 -16.19 2.51 11.33
CA THR A 485 -17.59 2.63 10.93
C THR A 485 -18.35 1.35 11.27
N LEU A 486 -19.45 1.49 12.01
CA LEU A 486 -20.30 0.38 12.45
C LEU A 486 -21.50 0.20 11.51
N PHE A 487 -22.04 1.33 11.03
CA PHE A 487 -23.15 1.36 10.08
C PHE A 487 -23.14 2.64 9.25
N GLN A 488 -23.56 2.54 7.98
CA GLN A 488 -23.96 3.69 7.19
C GLN A 488 -25.13 3.39 6.24
N ALA A 489 -25.97 4.39 5.99
CA ALA A 489 -26.98 4.38 4.94
C ALA A 489 -27.25 5.80 4.41
N THR A 490 -27.47 5.90 3.09
CA THR A 490 -27.99 7.11 2.42
C THR A 490 -29.27 6.77 1.69
N ARG A 491 -30.23 7.69 1.69
CA ARG A 491 -31.46 7.60 0.88
C ARG A 491 -31.60 8.85 0.03
N LYS A 492 -31.89 8.68 -1.26
CA LYS A 492 -32.12 9.78 -2.21
C LYS A 492 -33.60 10.21 -2.26
N THR A 493 -34.52 9.29 -1.96
CA THR A 493 -35.96 9.54 -1.91
C THR A 493 -36.46 9.61 -0.47
N GLY A 494 -37.46 10.46 -0.23
CA GLY A 494 -38.09 10.60 1.08
C GLY A 494 -38.94 9.39 1.46
N LYS A 495 -38.42 8.55 2.34
CA LYS A 495 -39.11 7.36 2.87
C LYS A 495 -38.91 7.24 4.38
N ALA A 496 -39.97 6.87 5.10
CA ALA A 496 -39.86 6.48 6.50
C ALA A 496 -39.22 5.09 6.62
N GLU A 497 -38.08 4.98 7.28
CA GLU A 497 -37.28 3.76 7.36
C GLU A 497 -36.80 3.48 8.79
N LYS A 498 -36.53 2.20 9.08
CA LYS A 498 -36.02 1.71 10.36
C LYS A 498 -34.67 1.04 10.13
N PHE A 499 -33.65 1.44 10.88
CA PHE A 499 -32.32 0.83 10.88
C PHE A 499 -32.00 0.23 12.24
N SER A 500 -31.20 -0.83 12.25
CA SER A 500 -30.70 -1.48 13.47
C SER A 500 -29.19 -1.64 13.37
N VAL A 501 -28.47 -1.29 14.44
CA VAL A 501 -26.99 -1.29 14.46
C VAL A 501 -26.52 -1.95 15.74
N PHE A 502 -25.67 -2.97 15.64
CA PHE A 502 -25.00 -3.53 16.81
C PHE A 502 -23.75 -2.72 17.15
N VAL A 503 -23.63 -2.32 18.42
CA VAL A 503 -22.42 -1.70 18.99
C VAL A 503 -21.85 -2.69 20.00
N ASP A 504 -20.62 -3.16 19.78
CA ASP A 504 -19.98 -4.14 20.66
C ASP A 504 -19.24 -3.50 21.84
N SER A 505 -18.58 -4.31 22.66
CA SER A 505 -17.84 -3.90 23.87
C SER A 505 -16.48 -3.26 23.59
N SER A 506 -15.93 -3.39 22.38
CA SER A 506 -14.66 -2.77 21.99
C SER A 506 -14.81 -1.37 21.37
N VAL A 507 -16.03 -0.84 21.33
CA VAL A 507 -16.34 0.50 20.81
C VAL A 507 -16.39 1.52 21.95
N GLN A 508 -15.61 2.59 21.80
CA GLN A 508 -15.60 3.76 22.68
C GLN A 508 -16.02 5.01 21.90
N ASN A 509 -16.40 6.09 22.60
CA ASN A 509 -16.73 7.40 22.00
C ASN A 509 -17.71 7.32 20.81
N LEU A 510 -18.75 6.51 20.95
CA LEU A 510 -19.82 6.32 19.96
C LEU A 510 -20.38 7.69 19.53
N THR A 511 -20.39 7.95 18.23
CA THR A 511 -20.95 9.18 17.66
C THR A 511 -21.81 8.85 16.45
N ILE A 512 -23.00 9.47 16.42
CA ILE A 512 -23.99 9.31 15.35
C ILE A 512 -24.02 10.61 14.55
N TYR A 513 -23.86 10.47 13.23
CA TYR A 513 -23.89 11.55 12.25
C TYR A 513 -25.14 11.44 11.39
N ILE A 514 -25.90 12.52 11.27
CA ILE A 514 -27.07 12.59 10.39
C ILE A 514 -26.94 13.87 9.56
N THR A 515 -26.94 13.75 8.24
CA THR A 515 -26.96 14.90 7.30
C THR A 515 -28.24 14.87 6.47
N GLY A 516 -28.81 16.04 6.22
CA GLY A 516 -30.01 16.23 5.41
C GLY A 516 -30.79 17.48 5.80
N ASN A 517 -31.70 17.91 4.94
CA ASN A 517 -32.52 19.10 5.18
C ASN A 517 -33.71 18.76 6.10
N SER A 518 -33.58 19.10 7.38
CA SER A 518 -34.60 18.90 8.44
C SER A 518 -35.15 17.46 8.59
N PRO A 519 -34.30 16.41 8.66
CA PRO A 519 -34.77 15.04 8.85
C PRO A 519 -35.41 14.85 10.25
N VAL A 520 -36.59 14.23 10.28
CA VAL A 520 -37.28 13.86 11.52
C VAL A 520 -36.88 12.44 11.91
N TYR A 521 -36.30 12.27 13.09
CA TYR A 521 -35.89 10.95 13.57
C TYR A 521 -36.13 10.73 15.06
N THR A 522 -36.12 9.46 15.43
CA THR A 522 -36.02 8.95 16.81
C THR A 522 -34.86 7.98 16.87
N ILE A 523 -34.00 8.15 17.89
CA ILE A 523 -32.93 7.21 18.24
C ILE A 523 -33.39 6.45 19.49
N THR A 524 -33.14 5.14 19.55
CA THR A 524 -33.40 4.28 20.70
C THR A 524 -32.15 3.46 21.03
N SER A 525 -31.74 3.47 22.30
CA SER A 525 -30.58 2.73 22.80
C SER A 525 -30.88 1.23 23.04
N PRO A 526 -29.84 0.41 23.28
CA PRO A 526 -29.99 -0.97 23.75
C PRO A 526 -30.70 -1.10 25.11
N THR A 527 -30.86 0.01 25.84
CA THR A 527 -31.61 0.08 27.11
C THR A 527 -33.04 0.59 26.95
N GLY A 528 -33.52 0.79 25.72
CA GLY A 528 -34.88 1.26 25.41
C GLY A 528 -35.09 2.77 25.53
N VAL A 529 -34.15 3.50 26.15
CA VAL A 529 -34.15 4.96 26.24
C VAL A 529 -34.21 5.53 24.82
N SER A 530 -35.11 6.48 24.59
CA SER A 530 -35.39 7.01 23.25
C SER A 530 -35.45 8.54 23.26
N GLN A 531 -34.85 9.17 22.26
CA GLN A 531 -34.80 10.64 22.12
C GLN A 531 -35.23 11.05 20.71
N LYS A 532 -36.06 12.09 20.61
CA LYS A 532 -36.53 12.62 19.31
C LYS A 532 -35.59 13.69 18.77
N SER A 533 -35.54 13.82 17.45
CA SER A 533 -34.85 14.91 16.73
C SER A 533 -35.26 16.34 17.14
N THR A 534 -36.42 16.53 17.79
CA THR A 534 -36.89 17.79 18.37
C THR A 534 -36.33 18.08 19.77
N GLU A 535 -35.85 17.05 20.46
CA GLU A 535 -35.40 17.06 21.85
C GLU A 535 -33.86 17.23 21.86
N LEU A 536 -33.39 18.48 21.87
CA LEU A 536 -31.95 18.77 21.70
C LEU A 536 -31.09 18.28 22.88
N SER A 537 -31.65 18.24 24.08
CA SER A 537 -31.02 17.63 25.26
C SER A 537 -32.06 16.73 25.92
N GLY A 538 -31.71 15.46 26.12
CA GLY A 538 -32.61 14.43 26.59
C GLY A 538 -31.86 13.24 27.18
N MET A 539 -32.57 12.14 27.48
CA MET A 539 -31.98 11.00 28.20
C MET A 539 -30.96 10.18 27.40
N LEU A 540 -30.83 10.35 26.08
CA LEU A 540 -29.72 9.78 25.32
C LEU A 540 -28.49 10.71 25.30
N GLY A 541 -28.69 12.03 25.40
CA GLY A 541 -27.61 13.02 25.46
C GLY A 541 -27.93 14.29 24.67
N LEU A 542 -26.87 14.92 24.15
CA LEU A 542 -26.97 16.15 23.37
C LEU A 542 -27.06 15.85 21.86
N ILE A 543 -28.07 16.43 21.20
CA ILE A 543 -28.17 16.55 19.74
C ILE A 543 -27.69 17.96 19.36
N GLN A 544 -26.51 18.06 18.77
CA GLN A 544 -26.04 19.31 18.18
C GLN A 544 -26.55 19.40 16.74
N LYS A 545 -26.89 20.61 16.27
CA LYS A 545 -27.35 20.86 14.90
C LYS A 545 -26.67 22.11 14.35
N VAL A 546 -26.06 21.99 13.17
CA VAL A 546 -25.44 23.12 12.47
C VAL A 546 -25.69 22.96 10.97
N GLY A 547 -26.45 23.89 10.38
CA GLY A 547 -26.82 23.82 8.96
C GLY A 547 -27.56 22.53 8.61
N ASN A 548 -27.08 21.78 7.60
CA ASN A 548 -27.65 20.50 7.20
C ASN A 548 -27.20 19.30 8.07
N PHE A 549 -26.37 19.51 9.09
CA PHE A 549 -25.65 18.46 9.82
C PHE A 549 -26.05 18.40 11.29
N HIS A 550 -26.44 17.21 11.75
CA HIS A 550 -26.71 16.91 13.15
C HIS A 550 -25.70 15.88 13.68
N THR A 551 -25.27 16.05 14.92
CA THR A 551 -24.46 15.05 15.64
C THR A 551 -25.14 14.66 16.95
N VAL A 552 -24.98 13.39 17.34
CA VAL A 552 -25.43 12.88 18.64
C VAL A 552 -24.29 12.09 19.25
N LYS A 553 -23.90 12.46 20.48
CA LYS A 553 -22.93 11.73 21.30
C LYS A 553 -23.68 11.16 22.50
N PRO A 554 -23.96 9.85 22.55
CA PRO A 554 -24.72 9.28 23.65
C PRO A 554 -23.98 9.41 24.99
N ASN A 555 -24.68 9.94 25.99
CA ASN A 555 -24.20 10.08 27.37
C ASN A 555 -24.94 9.10 28.29
N ILE A 556 -24.93 7.81 27.91
CA ILE A 556 -25.55 6.72 28.69
C ILE A 556 -24.49 5.69 29.07
N ALA A 557 -24.63 5.11 30.28
CA ALA A 557 -23.64 4.20 30.85
C ALA A 557 -23.51 2.85 30.10
N LYS A 558 -24.56 2.39 29.41
CA LYS A 558 -24.55 1.14 28.63
C LYS A 558 -24.84 1.43 27.16
N GLN A 559 -23.79 1.51 26.35
CA GLN A 559 -23.86 1.79 24.91
C GLN A 559 -23.78 0.51 24.06
N THR A 560 -23.27 -0.59 24.61
CA THR A 560 -23.17 -1.90 23.95
C THR A 560 -24.54 -2.56 23.79
N GLY A 561 -24.81 -3.09 22.60
CA GLY A 561 -26.02 -3.81 22.21
C GLY A 561 -26.64 -3.27 20.91
N LEU A 562 -27.92 -3.59 20.68
CA LEU A 562 -28.64 -3.18 19.47
C LEU A 562 -29.26 -1.79 19.61
N TRP A 563 -28.77 -0.83 18.81
CA TRP A 563 -29.38 0.49 18.63
C TRP A 563 -30.44 0.44 17.53
N LEU A 564 -31.52 1.19 17.70
CA LEU A 564 -32.58 1.34 16.69
C LEU A 564 -32.73 2.80 16.28
N PHE A 565 -32.84 3.03 14.98
CA PHE A 565 -33.05 4.36 14.39
C PHE A 565 -34.33 4.33 13.58
N ARG A 566 -35.20 5.31 13.77
CA ARG A 566 -36.37 5.56 12.92
C ARG A 566 -36.18 6.91 12.28
N ILE A 567 -36.11 6.98 10.95
CA ILE A 567 -35.89 8.23 10.22
C ILE A 567 -37.04 8.43 9.22
N SER A 568 -37.56 9.64 9.15
CA SER A 568 -38.52 10.12 8.16
C SER A 568 -38.04 11.46 7.62
N SER A 569 -37.96 11.57 6.31
CA SER A 569 -37.54 12.76 5.58
C SER A 569 -38.28 12.80 4.25
N THR A 570 -38.55 13.98 3.72
CA THR A 570 -39.02 14.17 2.34
C THR A 570 -37.85 14.33 1.37
N GLN A 571 -36.68 14.72 1.87
CA GLN A 571 -35.45 14.98 1.11
C GLN A 571 -34.38 13.92 1.37
N SER A 572 -33.31 13.92 0.58
CA SER A 572 -32.18 13.02 0.75
C SER A 572 -31.51 13.18 2.13
N TYR A 573 -31.14 12.06 2.74
CA TYR A 573 -30.43 12.04 4.02
C TYR A 573 -29.37 10.93 4.06
N THR A 574 -28.33 11.14 4.89
CA THR A 574 -27.36 10.11 5.26
C THR A 574 -27.31 9.95 6.78
N ILE A 575 -27.27 8.71 7.25
CA ILE A 575 -26.91 8.35 8.63
C ILE A 575 -25.59 7.55 8.63
N ARG A 576 -24.69 7.90 9.55
CA ARG A 576 -23.43 7.19 9.84
C ARG A 576 -23.33 6.95 11.35
N VAL A 577 -22.96 5.74 11.76
CA VAL A 577 -22.68 5.39 13.17
C VAL A 577 -21.23 4.93 13.26
N VAL A 578 -20.44 5.64 14.07
CA VAL A 578 -18.99 5.44 14.20
C VAL A 578 -18.57 5.44 15.67
N GLY A 579 -17.38 4.92 15.95
CA GLY A 579 -16.75 5.02 17.26
C GLY A 579 -15.26 4.70 17.16
N GLN A 580 -14.54 4.78 18.27
CA GLN A 580 -13.14 4.37 18.34
C GLN A 580 -13.05 2.90 18.76
N SER A 581 -12.24 2.09 18.07
CA SER A 581 -12.05 0.68 18.40
C SER A 581 -10.70 0.16 17.93
N GLU A 582 -10.05 -0.70 18.71
CA GLU A 582 -8.89 -1.46 18.22
C GLU A 582 -9.28 -2.54 17.21
N VAL A 583 -10.55 -2.97 17.21
CA VAL A 583 -11.07 -4.02 16.33
C VAL A 583 -11.56 -3.38 15.05
N ASP A 584 -10.93 -3.74 13.93
CA ASP A 584 -11.28 -3.27 12.59
C ASP A 584 -10.87 -4.33 11.54
N PHE A 585 -11.11 -4.04 10.26
CA PHE A 585 -10.60 -4.87 9.17
C PHE A 585 -10.05 -4.03 8.02
N MET A 586 -9.22 -4.67 7.21
CA MET A 586 -8.80 -4.21 5.90
C MET A 586 -9.25 -5.23 4.87
N PHE A 587 -9.50 -4.81 3.64
CA PHE A 587 -9.88 -5.74 2.58
C PHE A 587 -9.47 -5.22 1.20
N ASP A 588 -9.24 -6.13 0.28
CA ASP A 588 -8.87 -5.85 -1.11
C ASP A 588 -9.57 -6.83 -2.07
N PHE A 589 -9.94 -6.35 -3.26
CA PHE A 589 -10.45 -7.22 -4.33
C PHE A 589 -9.29 -7.98 -4.95
N VAL A 590 -9.42 -9.29 -5.13
CA VAL A 590 -8.35 -10.13 -5.65
C VAL A 590 -8.80 -11.10 -6.75
N VAL A 591 -7.84 -11.50 -7.57
CA VAL A 591 -7.98 -12.55 -8.59
C VAL A 591 -7.04 -13.70 -8.22
N LYS A 592 -7.50 -14.95 -8.34
CA LYS A 592 -6.68 -16.14 -8.04
C LYS A 592 -5.61 -16.34 -9.11
N GLN A 593 -4.39 -16.64 -8.68
CA GLN A 593 -3.22 -16.89 -9.54
C GLN A 593 -3.15 -18.39 -9.96
N LEU A 594 -2.20 -18.72 -10.85
CA LEU A 594 -1.91 -20.09 -11.28
C LEU A 594 -1.19 -20.90 -10.18
N ASN A 595 -0.24 -20.25 -9.49
CA ASN A 595 0.35 -20.70 -8.24
C ASN A 595 -0.58 -20.40 -7.04
N PRO A 596 -0.36 -20.96 -5.83
CA PRO A 596 -1.20 -20.71 -4.65
C PRO A 596 -1.05 -19.28 -4.10
N GLY A 597 -1.67 -18.31 -4.78
CA GLY A 597 -1.64 -16.90 -4.43
C GLY A 597 -2.74 -16.06 -5.09
N TYR A 598 -2.73 -14.76 -4.82
CA TYR A 598 -3.80 -13.82 -5.16
C TYR A 598 -3.24 -12.46 -5.59
N ALA A 599 -3.64 -11.99 -6.78
CA ALA A 599 -3.27 -10.68 -7.32
C ALA A 599 -4.31 -9.61 -6.97
N LEU A 600 -3.88 -8.41 -6.57
CA LEU A 600 -4.74 -7.25 -6.32
C LEU A 600 -5.40 -6.77 -7.62
N LEU A 601 -6.71 -6.55 -7.57
CA LEU A 601 -7.45 -5.90 -8.64
C LEU A 601 -7.31 -4.38 -8.54
N ASN A 602 -6.42 -3.77 -9.34
CA ASN A 602 -6.20 -2.32 -9.42
C ASN A 602 -7.30 -1.56 -10.21
N SER A 603 -8.49 -2.16 -10.36
CA SER A 603 -9.65 -1.68 -11.14
C SER A 603 -10.96 -2.07 -10.44
N ARG A 604 -12.12 -1.68 -10.98
CA ARG A 604 -13.42 -2.20 -10.52
C ARG A 604 -13.60 -3.69 -10.89
N PRO A 605 -14.30 -4.49 -10.05
CA PRO A 605 -14.74 -5.83 -10.40
C PRO A 605 -15.71 -5.84 -11.58
N ALA A 606 -15.60 -6.85 -12.44
CA ALA A 606 -16.48 -7.00 -13.60
C ALA A 606 -17.92 -7.35 -13.19
N THR A 607 -18.91 -6.72 -13.83
CA THR A 607 -20.33 -7.01 -13.60
C THR A 607 -20.71 -8.43 -14.02
N ASN A 608 -21.62 -9.07 -13.27
CA ASN A 608 -22.10 -10.45 -13.45
C ASN A 608 -21.03 -11.56 -13.31
N ASN A 609 -19.77 -11.25 -12.97
CA ASN A 609 -18.78 -12.24 -12.56
C ASN A 609 -18.92 -12.57 -11.04
N SER A 610 -18.25 -13.63 -10.62
CA SER A 610 -17.82 -13.79 -9.22
C SER A 610 -16.69 -12.81 -8.86
N ALA A 611 -16.47 -12.58 -7.57
CA ALA A 611 -15.29 -11.88 -7.07
C ALA A 611 -14.75 -12.55 -5.80
N ALA A 612 -13.46 -12.40 -5.55
CA ALA A 612 -12.85 -12.70 -4.26
C ALA A 612 -12.43 -11.41 -3.56
N LEU A 613 -12.58 -11.37 -2.23
CA LEU A 613 -11.91 -10.41 -1.36
C LEU A 613 -10.84 -11.12 -0.54
N LEU A 614 -9.69 -10.50 -0.36
CA LEU A 614 -8.78 -10.83 0.73
C LEU A 614 -9.10 -9.88 1.90
N VAL A 615 -9.49 -10.42 3.05
CA VAL A 615 -9.87 -9.66 4.26
C VAL A 615 -8.84 -9.90 5.36
N THR A 616 -8.19 -8.86 5.86
CA THR A 616 -7.28 -8.93 7.00
C THR A 616 -7.96 -8.36 8.24
N MET A 617 -8.05 -9.15 9.31
CA MET A 617 -8.55 -8.69 10.61
C MET A 617 -7.47 -7.97 11.41
N VAL A 618 -7.84 -6.94 12.16
CA VAL A 618 -6.92 -6.17 13.02
C VAL A 618 -7.55 -5.93 14.39
N GLY A 619 -6.82 -6.18 15.48
CA GLY A 619 -7.24 -5.82 16.83
C GLY A 619 -6.63 -6.65 17.95
N ALA A 620 -7.45 -7.13 18.89
CA ALA A 620 -7.02 -7.89 20.07
C ALA A 620 -7.60 -9.31 20.08
N GLY A 621 -6.79 -10.30 20.45
CA GLY A 621 -7.17 -11.72 20.45
C GLY A 621 -7.26 -12.32 19.04
N SER A 622 -7.70 -13.57 18.95
CA SER A 622 -7.94 -14.27 17.69
C SER A 622 -9.28 -13.80 17.11
N LEU A 623 -9.28 -12.66 16.41
CA LEU A 623 -10.48 -12.13 15.77
C LEU A 623 -10.94 -13.05 14.64
N LYS A 624 -12.07 -13.74 14.84
CA LYS A 624 -12.66 -14.66 13.85
C LYS A 624 -13.88 -14.02 13.19
N PRO A 625 -13.81 -13.64 11.90
CA PRO A 625 -14.99 -13.23 11.14
C PRO A 625 -15.89 -14.47 10.95
N THR A 626 -17.17 -14.34 11.30
CA THR A 626 -18.16 -15.40 11.10
C THR A 626 -18.95 -15.19 9.82
N LYS A 627 -18.96 -13.96 9.30
CA LYS A 627 -19.65 -13.60 8.06
C LYS A 627 -19.04 -12.34 7.43
N VAL A 628 -18.85 -12.37 6.11
CA VAL A 628 -18.53 -11.18 5.31
C VAL A 628 -19.59 -11.03 4.24
N SER A 629 -20.10 -9.81 4.09
CA SER A 629 -21.26 -9.52 3.23
C SER A 629 -21.08 -8.24 2.40
N LEU A 630 -21.55 -8.26 1.16
CA LEU A 630 -21.73 -7.06 0.34
C LEU A 630 -23.12 -6.49 0.62
N VAL A 631 -23.17 -5.25 1.13
CA VAL A 631 -24.40 -4.53 1.50
C VAL A 631 -24.70 -3.47 0.44
N PRO A 632 -25.74 -3.64 -0.41
CA PRO A 632 -26.11 -2.67 -1.43
C PRO A 632 -26.65 -1.36 -0.83
N SER A 633 -26.42 -0.23 -1.51
CA SER A 633 -26.81 1.08 -0.99
C SER A 633 -28.33 1.29 -0.93
N ALA A 634 -29.09 0.73 -1.88
CA ALA A 634 -30.54 0.91 -1.97
C ALA A 634 -31.38 -0.28 -1.46
N SER A 635 -30.76 -1.33 -0.92
CA SER A 635 -31.46 -2.54 -0.44
C SER A 635 -30.90 -3.03 0.89
N SER A 636 -31.77 -3.46 1.79
CA SER A 636 -31.39 -4.09 3.05
C SER A 636 -30.92 -5.55 2.88
N ILE A 637 -31.05 -6.13 1.69
CA ILE A 637 -30.65 -7.52 1.39
C ILE A 637 -29.16 -7.54 1.05
N SER A 638 -28.35 -8.09 1.95
CA SER A 638 -26.90 -8.24 1.80
C SER A 638 -26.50 -9.61 1.24
N LEU A 639 -25.67 -9.64 0.19
CA LEU A 639 -25.10 -10.88 -0.34
C LEU A 639 -23.97 -11.36 0.58
N SER A 640 -23.94 -12.64 0.92
CA SER A 640 -22.91 -13.23 1.79
C SER A 640 -21.91 -14.04 0.96
N GLY A 641 -20.63 -14.01 1.34
CA GLY A 641 -19.58 -14.80 0.69
C GLY A 641 -19.21 -16.06 1.49
N THR A 642 -18.50 -16.99 0.86
CA THR A 642 -17.87 -18.14 1.51
C THR A 642 -16.51 -17.72 2.05
N LEU A 643 -16.23 -17.97 3.33
CA LEU A 643 -14.97 -17.61 4.00
C LEU A 643 -14.00 -18.80 4.03
N GLU A 644 -12.71 -18.53 3.83
CA GLU A 644 -11.59 -19.48 3.94
C GLU A 644 -10.42 -18.76 4.63
N GLU A 645 -9.85 -19.30 5.72
CA GLU A 645 -8.65 -18.70 6.35
C GLU A 645 -7.40 -19.11 5.57
N VAL A 646 -6.72 -18.13 4.95
CA VAL A 646 -5.57 -18.37 4.05
C VAL A 646 -4.21 -18.06 4.71
N SER A 647 -4.19 -17.22 5.73
CA SER A 647 -3.06 -17.06 6.66
C SER A 647 -3.57 -16.53 8.00
N SER A 648 -2.76 -16.56 9.05
CA SER A 648 -3.20 -16.17 10.40
C SER A 648 -3.75 -14.74 10.44
N GLY A 649 -5.08 -14.62 10.60
CA GLY A 649 -5.82 -13.35 10.59
C GLY A 649 -6.20 -12.82 9.20
N GLN A 650 -5.94 -13.57 8.11
CA GLN A 650 -6.36 -13.23 6.75
C GLN A 650 -7.30 -14.28 6.16
N TYR A 651 -8.39 -13.82 5.58
CA TYR A 651 -9.47 -14.64 5.07
C TYR A 651 -9.76 -14.31 3.61
N LEU A 652 -9.73 -15.30 2.73
CA LEU A 652 -10.32 -15.19 1.41
C LEU A 652 -11.84 -15.26 1.55
N VAL A 653 -12.56 -14.42 0.81
CA VAL A 653 -14.02 -14.41 0.77
C VAL A 653 -14.49 -14.46 -0.67
N ILE A 654 -15.07 -15.59 -1.08
CA ILE A 654 -15.55 -15.81 -2.45
C ILE A 654 -17.04 -15.45 -2.53
N PHE A 655 -17.39 -14.59 -3.48
CA PHE A 655 -18.76 -14.20 -3.81
C PHE A 655 -19.16 -14.71 -5.18
N ASN A 656 -20.17 -15.57 -5.25
CA ASN A 656 -20.71 -16.11 -6.50
C ASN A 656 -21.46 -15.05 -7.35
N SER A 657 -21.80 -13.90 -6.77
CA SER A 657 -22.35 -12.74 -7.47
C SER A 657 -22.09 -11.45 -6.69
N ILE A 658 -22.08 -10.32 -7.40
CA ILE A 658 -21.78 -8.99 -6.88
C ILE A 658 -23.00 -8.08 -7.11
N PRO A 659 -23.34 -7.13 -6.22
CA PRO A 659 -24.43 -6.19 -6.48
C PRO A 659 -24.18 -5.34 -7.74
N LYS A 660 -25.22 -5.19 -8.57
CA LYS A 660 -25.22 -4.30 -9.75
C LYS A 660 -25.27 -2.80 -9.41
N GLN A 661 -25.43 -2.45 -8.14
CA GLN A 661 -25.54 -1.08 -7.61
C GLN A 661 -24.41 -0.84 -6.60
N GLU A 662 -24.12 0.43 -6.29
CA GLU A 662 -23.15 0.82 -5.24
C GLU A 662 -23.33 -0.03 -3.96
N PHE A 663 -22.26 -0.66 -3.48
CA PHE A 663 -22.27 -1.51 -2.29
C PHE A 663 -21.09 -1.23 -1.36
N THR A 664 -21.17 -1.76 -0.13
CA THR A 664 -20.14 -1.67 0.91
C THR A 664 -19.83 -3.06 1.44
N VAL A 665 -18.67 -3.28 2.05
CA VAL A 665 -18.35 -4.56 2.72
C VAL A 665 -18.70 -4.44 4.19
N ARG A 666 -19.39 -5.43 4.75
CA ARG A 666 -19.60 -5.60 6.20
C ARG A 666 -18.98 -6.91 6.68
N VAL A 667 -18.27 -6.85 7.79
CA VAL A 667 -17.73 -8.00 8.52
C VAL A 667 -18.48 -8.12 9.84
N ASP A 668 -19.08 -9.28 10.07
CA ASP A 668 -19.66 -9.69 11.33
C ASP A 668 -18.77 -10.82 11.91
N GLY A 669 -18.49 -10.82 13.21
CA GLY A 669 -17.53 -11.77 13.80
C GLY A 669 -17.59 -11.89 15.33
N GLN A 670 -16.63 -12.63 15.89
CA GLN A 670 -16.49 -12.88 17.34
C GLN A 670 -15.21 -12.27 17.91
N LEU A 671 -15.31 -11.74 19.14
CA LEU A 671 -14.20 -11.26 19.94
C LEU A 671 -13.73 -12.38 20.87
N ASP A 672 -12.41 -12.57 20.95
CA ASP A 672 -11.80 -13.60 21.79
C ASP A 672 -11.92 -13.21 23.27
N SER A 673 -12.93 -13.74 23.95
CA SER A 673 -13.22 -13.50 25.38
C SER A 673 -14.02 -14.67 25.95
N GLY A 674 -13.45 -15.34 26.95
CA GLY A 674 -13.82 -16.71 27.31
C GLY A 674 -15.27 -16.94 27.77
N ARG A 675 -15.83 -18.07 27.33
CA ARG A 675 -17.05 -18.76 27.84
C ARG A 675 -18.31 -17.91 28.08
N SER A 676 -18.40 -16.71 27.51
CA SER A 676 -19.54 -15.79 27.65
C SER A 676 -20.26 -15.61 26.31
N LEU A 677 -21.53 -16.00 26.25
CA LEU A 677 -22.38 -15.76 25.08
C LEU A 677 -22.61 -14.24 24.94
N GLY A 678 -22.25 -13.67 23.79
CA GLY A 678 -22.53 -12.28 23.44
C GLY A 678 -21.37 -11.50 22.81
N ASN A 679 -20.13 -12.01 22.88
CA ASN A 679 -18.91 -11.34 22.40
C ASN A 679 -18.79 -11.34 20.87
N THR A 680 -19.68 -10.60 20.20
CA THR A 680 -19.70 -10.39 18.75
C THR A 680 -19.28 -8.96 18.39
N PHE A 681 -18.90 -8.73 17.13
CA PHE A 681 -18.64 -7.39 16.58
C PHE A 681 -19.22 -7.23 15.16
N GLN A 682 -19.46 -5.98 14.76
CA GLN A 682 -19.88 -5.59 13.41
C GLN A 682 -19.04 -4.39 12.92
N ARG A 683 -18.45 -4.49 11.73
CA ARG A 683 -17.71 -3.39 11.08
C ARG A 683 -18.15 -3.25 9.63
N GLN A 684 -18.23 -2.03 9.09
CA GLN A 684 -18.64 -1.75 7.71
C GLN A 684 -17.68 -0.74 7.04
N THR A 685 -17.39 -0.91 5.75
CA THR A 685 -16.55 0.04 5.00
C THR A 685 -17.24 1.40 4.86
N PRO A 686 -16.51 2.53 4.95
CA PRO A 686 -17.03 3.84 4.59
C PRO A 686 -17.11 3.99 3.05
N THR A 687 -16.07 3.59 2.33
CA THR A 687 -16.04 3.66 0.86
C THR A 687 -17.08 2.71 0.24
N ARG A 688 -17.69 3.17 -0.85
CA ARG A 688 -18.63 2.42 -1.69
C ARG A 688 -17.98 2.02 -3.00
N PHE A 689 -18.30 0.81 -3.43
CA PHE A 689 -17.75 0.20 -4.64
C PHE A 689 -18.89 -0.11 -5.61
N GLN A 690 -18.58 -0.16 -6.90
CA GLN A 690 -19.51 -0.64 -7.92
C GLN A 690 -18.78 -1.55 -8.90
N THR A 691 -19.54 -2.37 -9.63
CA THR A 691 -19.00 -3.15 -10.74
C THR A 691 -18.96 -2.31 -12.02
N SER A 692 -18.28 -2.81 -13.05
CA SER A 692 -18.24 -2.24 -14.39
C SER A 692 -18.36 -3.33 -15.46
N THR A 693 -19.00 -3.05 -16.60
CA THR A 693 -19.00 -3.96 -17.77
C THR A 693 -17.75 -3.78 -18.63
N VAL A 694 -17.08 -2.63 -18.49
CA VAL A 694 -15.73 -2.35 -19.01
C VAL A 694 -14.67 -2.90 -18.06
N THR A 695 -13.57 -3.40 -18.59
CA THR A 695 -12.33 -3.72 -17.86
C THR A 695 -11.17 -2.98 -18.51
N ILE A 696 -10.23 -2.49 -17.71
CA ILE A 696 -8.93 -1.99 -18.19
C ILE A 696 -7.83 -2.82 -17.53
N THR A 697 -6.89 -3.29 -18.33
CA THR A 697 -5.66 -3.94 -17.87
C THR A 697 -4.45 -3.22 -18.46
N THR A 698 -3.30 -3.31 -17.80
CA THR A 698 -2.03 -2.73 -18.24
C THR A 698 -0.94 -3.75 -18.14
N GLN A 699 0.16 -3.52 -18.85
CA GLN A 699 1.40 -4.22 -18.56
C GLN A 699 1.93 -3.87 -17.15
N PRO A 700 2.83 -4.72 -16.60
CA PRO A 700 3.65 -4.41 -15.43
C PRO A 700 4.39 -3.07 -15.57
N VAL A 701 4.57 -2.34 -14.47
CA VAL A 701 5.35 -1.09 -14.45
C VAL A 701 6.40 -1.06 -13.33
N GLY A 702 7.50 -0.36 -13.60
CA GLY A 702 8.62 -0.15 -12.69
C GLY A 702 8.95 1.33 -12.55
N THR A 703 10.22 1.66 -12.77
CA THR A 703 10.74 3.02 -12.83
C THR A 703 10.45 3.71 -14.17
N MET A 704 10.65 5.02 -14.20
CA MET A 704 10.80 5.82 -15.42
C MET A 704 11.97 6.79 -15.25
N GLU A 705 12.70 7.08 -16.32
CA GLU A 705 13.80 8.05 -16.29
C GLU A 705 13.27 9.49 -16.49
N PRO A 706 13.92 10.52 -15.90
CA PRO A 706 13.66 11.90 -16.24
C PRO A 706 14.19 12.23 -17.64
N GLY A 707 13.46 13.04 -18.42
CA GLY A 707 13.77 13.37 -19.82
C GLY A 707 13.32 12.31 -20.83
N THR A 708 13.43 11.03 -20.51
CA THR A 708 13.07 9.90 -21.40
C THR A 708 11.53 9.73 -21.52
N PRO A 709 10.97 9.50 -22.73
CA PRO A 709 9.55 9.22 -22.91
C PRO A 709 9.17 7.81 -22.43
N PHE A 710 8.44 7.72 -21.31
CA PHE A 710 7.93 6.44 -20.80
C PHE A 710 6.64 6.04 -21.52
N THR A 711 6.62 4.88 -22.19
CA THR A 711 5.42 4.38 -22.89
C THR A 711 4.85 3.14 -22.20
N LEU A 712 3.53 3.12 -22.00
CA LEU A 712 2.78 2.05 -21.36
C LEU A 712 1.65 1.55 -22.26
N LEU A 713 1.59 0.24 -22.47
CA LEU A 713 0.48 -0.45 -23.13
C LEU A 713 -0.67 -0.69 -22.15
N TYR A 714 -1.90 -0.42 -22.59
CA TYR A 714 -3.13 -0.77 -21.89
C TYR A 714 -4.18 -1.37 -22.82
N THR A 715 -4.96 -2.30 -22.29
CA THR A 715 -6.06 -2.98 -23.00
C THR A 715 -7.38 -2.53 -22.39
N VAL A 716 -8.34 -2.14 -23.22
CA VAL A 716 -9.73 -1.90 -22.80
C VAL A 716 -10.63 -2.98 -23.37
N THR A 717 -11.39 -3.66 -22.52
CA THR A 717 -12.32 -4.75 -22.89
C THR A 717 -13.73 -4.40 -22.43
N THR A 718 -14.77 -4.78 -23.17
CA THR A 718 -16.16 -4.64 -22.69
C THR A 718 -16.97 -5.92 -22.83
N LYS A 719 -17.71 -6.27 -21.76
CA LYS A 719 -18.76 -7.30 -21.77
C LYS A 719 -20.16 -6.72 -22.04
N GLY A 720 -20.27 -5.41 -22.28
CA GLY A 720 -21.52 -4.76 -22.68
C GLY A 720 -21.82 -4.94 -24.18
N SER A 721 -22.71 -4.11 -24.70
CA SER A 721 -23.09 -4.06 -26.13
C SER A 721 -21.96 -3.61 -27.07
N GLY A 722 -20.83 -3.14 -26.54
CA GLY A 722 -19.91 -2.28 -27.28
C GLY A 722 -20.43 -0.85 -27.38
N GLY A 723 -19.66 0.00 -28.05
CA GLY A 723 -19.89 1.44 -28.19
C GLY A 723 -18.58 2.22 -28.26
N ARG A 724 -18.70 3.55 -28.28
CA ARG A 724 -17.56 4.46 -28.08
C ARG A 724 -17.33 4.67 -26.58
N PHE A 725 -16.07 4.69 -26.17
CA PHE A 725 -15.63 4.99 -24.82
C PHE A 725 -14.70 6.20 -24.86
N ASN A 726 -14.97 7.17 -24.00
CA ASN A 726 -14.09 8.31 -23.75
C ASN A 726 -12.92 7.82 -22.91
N ILE A 727 -11.70 8.13 -23.34
CA ILE A 727 -10.49 7.80 -22.57
C ILE A 727 -10.01 9.07 -21.87
N ARG A 728 -9.65 8.95 -20.59
CA ARG A 728 -9.02 10.01 -19.80
C ARG A 728 -7.74 9.48 -19.19
N VAL A 729 -6.66 10.24 -19.34
CA VAL A 729 -5.40 10.03 -18.61
C VAL A 729 -5.16 11.24 -17.71
N SER A 730 -4.74 11.00 -16.48
CA SER A 730 -4.33 12.05 -15.55
C SER A 730 -3.20 11.56 -14.64
N ASN A 731 -2.38 12.48 -14.11
CA ASN A 731 -1.34 12.16 -13.15
C ASN A 731 -1.17 13.27 -12.09
N ASN A 732 -0.65 12.90 -10.92
CA ASN A 732 -0.47 13.81 -9.77
C ASN A 732 0.69 14.81 -9.90
N ARG A 733 1.50 14.74 -10.96
CA ARG A 733 2.63 15.65 -11.20
C ARG A 733 2.37 16.67 -12.33
N SER A 734 1.20 16.62 -12.95
CA SER A 734 0.85 17.39 -14.17
C SER A 734 1.85 17.22 -15.32
N PHE A 735 2.53 16.05 -15.36
CA PHE A 735 3.41 15.65 -16.45
C PHE A 735 2.62 15.48 -17.75
N VAL A 736 3.24 15.80 -18.88
CA VAL A 736 2.60 15.70 -20.21
C VAL A 736 2.34 14.23 -20.53
N ALA A 737 1.13 13.91 -20.95
CA ALA A 737 0.72 12.57 -21.38
C ALA A 737 0.07 12.62 -22.76
N LEU A 738 0.56 11.79 -23.69
CA LEU A 738 0.01 11.60 -25.03
C LEU A 738 -0.78 10.29 -25.07
N TYR A 739 -2.03 10.34 -25.52
CA TYR A 739 -2.97 9.21 -25.55
C TYR A 739 -4.13 9.49 -26.53
N LYS A 740 -4.81 8.45 -27.02
CA LYS A 740 -6.07 8.64 -27.78
C LYS A 740 -7.20 8.99 -26.82
N THR A 741 -7.97 10.04 -27.10
CA THR A 741 -9.07 10.52 -26.23
C THR A 741 -10.36 9.71 -26.32
N SER A 742 -10.48 8.77 -27.26
CA SER A 742 -11.59 7.82 -27.30
C SER A 742 -11.24 6.54 -28.08
N ILE A 743 -11.75 5.40 -27.60
CA ILE A 743 -11.65 4.09 -28.25
C ILE A 743 -13.07 3.62 -28.63
N THR A 744 -13.21 2.79 -29.66
CA THR A 744 -14.48 2.13 -30.01
C THR A 744 -14.32 0.63 -29.83
N LEU A 745 -15.24 0.00 -29.10
CA LEU A 745 -15.25 -1.43 -28.83
C LEU A 745 -16.52 -2.07 -29.39
N PHE A 746 -16.40 -3.31 -29.87
CA PHE A 746 -17.54 -4.19 -30.13
C PHE A 746 -17.84 -5.03 -28.87
N GLY A 747 -19.09 -5.46 -28.68
CA GLY A 747 -19.49 -6.21 -27.48
C GLY A 747 -18.74 -7.55 -27.36
N GLY A 748 -18.02 -7.76 -26.26
CA GLY A 748 -17.17 -8.92 -26.04
C GLY A 748 -15.72 -8.79 -26.53
N HIS A 749 -15.36 -7.67 -27.19
CA HIS A 749 -14.02 -7.45 -27.73
C HIS A 749 -13.12 -6.59 -26.83
N SER A 750 -11.82 -6.67 -27.10
CA SER A 750 -10.75 -5.84 -26.52
C SER A 750 -10.11 -4.97 -27.61
N VAL A 751 -9.57 -3.81 -27.21
CA VAL A 751 -8.65 -2.99 -28.01
C VAL A 751 -7.46 -2.60 -27.14
N ASP A 752 -6.26 -2.75 -27.69
CA ASP A 752 -5.01 -2.30 -27.11
C ASP A 752 -4.65 -0.89 -27.59
N ASP A 753 -4.12 -0.06 -26.69
CA ASP A 753 -3.68 1.30 -26.97
C ASP A 753 -2.52 1.69 -26.04
N ILE A 754 -1.87 2.83 -26.32
CA ILE A 754 -0.71 3.30 -25.57
C ILE A 754 -0.94 4.66 -24.93
N VAL A 755 -0.22 4.89 -23.83
CA VAL A 755 0.00 6.22 -23.25
C VAL A 755 1.50 6.46 -23.13
N THR A 756 1.96 7.62 -23.60
CA THR A 756 3.36 8.07 -23.42
C THR A 756 3.40 9.25 -22.46
N LEU A 757 4.20 9.14 -21.40
CA LEU A 757 4.33 10.08 -20.29
C LEU A 757 5.74 10.68 -20.26
N PHE A 758 5.83 12.00 -20.05
CA PHE A 758 7.09 12.75 -20.08
C PHE A 758 7.37 13.38 -18.71
N ALA A 759 8.36 12.85 -17.98
CA ALA A 759 8.91 13.51 -16.80
C ALA A 759 9.99 14.52 -17.23
N PRO A 760 9.97 15.78 -16.74
CA PRO A 760 11.04 16.74 -17.00
C PRO A 760 12.42 16.24 -16.56
N GLU A 761 13.48 16.61 -17.27
CA GLU A 761 14.89 16.25 -16.98
C GLU A 761 15.33 16.60 -15.55
N ASN A 762 14.79 17.69 -14.98
CA ASN A 762 15.08 18.13 -13.62
C ASN A 762 14.22 17.47 -12.53
N THR A 763 13.54 16.36 -12.83
CA THR A 763 12.73 15.62 -11.85
C THR A 763 13.64 14.77 -10.96
N SER A 764 13.66 15.06 -9.66
CA SER A 764 14.49 14.32 -8.69
C SER A 764 14.08 12.85 -8.55
N SER A 765 15.08 11.97 -8.38
CA SER A 765 14.89 10.56 -8.03
C SER A 765 13.98 10.37 -6.81
N GLY A 766 13.15 9.32 -6.83
CA GLY A 766 12.15 9.01 -5.80
C GLY A 766 10.83 9.79 -5.94
N THR A 767 10.68 10.63 -6.98
CA THR A 767 9.41 11.30 -7.28
C THR A 767 8.37 10.24 -7.69
N ASP A 768 7.31 10.08 -6.90
CA ASP A 768 6.20 9.22 -7.26
C ASP A 768 5.32 9.88 -8.33
N VAL A 769 4.87 9.10 -9.31
CA VAL A 769 3.82 9.51 -10.25
C VAL A 769 2.67 8.52 -10.16
N THR A 770 1.53 8.96 -9.63
CA THR A 770 0.30 8.18 -9.73
C THR A 770 -0.35 8.48 -11.08
N LEU A 771 -0.34 7.50 -11.97
CA LEU A 771 -0.96 7.55 -13.29
C LEU A 771 -2.32 6.87 -13.23
N THR A 772 -3.40 7.58 -13.61
CA THR A 772 -4.75 7.01 -13.71
C THR A 772 -5.24 7.07 -15.15
N ILE A 773 -5.50 5.90 -15.73
CA ILE A 773 -6.12 5.72 -17.05
C ILE A 773 -7.56 5.27 -16.83
N GLN A 774 -8.50 5.84 -17.58
CA GLN A 774 -9.94 5.57 -17.45
C GLN A 774 -10.57 5.40 -18.83
N ALA A 775 -11.57 4.52 -18.90
CA ALA A 775 -12.46 4.34 -20.04
C ALA A 775 -13.91 4.49 -19.55
N GLU A 776 -14.60 5.48 -20.11
CA GLU A 776 -15.91 5.96 -19.68
C GLU A 776 -16.91 5.86 -20.84
N ALA A 777 -18.06 5.21 -20.64
CA ALA A 777 -19.11 5.13 -21.65
C ALA A 777 -19.67 6.53 -21.96
N VAL A 778 -20.20 6.74 -23.17
CA VAL A 778 -20.72 8.05 -23.60
C VAL A 778 -21.88 8.56 -22.73
N ASP A 779 -22.60 7.68 -22.05
CA ASP A 779 -23.66 8.03 -21.10
C ASP A 779 -23.15 8.42 -19.68
N GLY A 780 -21.87 8.19 -19.38
CA GLY A 780 -21.27 8.38 -18.06
C GLY A 780 -21.78 7.43 -16.96
N ILE A 781 -22.56 6.40 -17.31
CA ILE A 781 -23.16 5.47 -16.36
C ILE A 781 -22.15 4.37 -15.99
N ASP A 782 -21.51 3.77 -17.00
CA ASP A 782 -20.48 2.75 -16.81
C ASP A 782 -19.09 3.28 -17.14
N TYR A 783 -18.12 2.96 -16.27
CA TYR A 783 -16.71 3.27 -16.48
C TYR A 783 -15.83 2.40 -15.60
N ASN A 784 -14.64 2.09 -16.11
CA ASN A 784 -13.58 1.49 -15.30
C ASN A 784 -12.30 2.34 -15.38
N TYR A 785 -11.38 2.05 -14.49
CA TYR A 785 -10.09 2.71 -14.38
C TYR A 785 -9.02 1.69 -14.04
N VAL A 786 -7.78 2.08 -14.30
CA VAL A 786 -6.59 1.46 -13.74
C VAL A 786 -5.74 2.59 -13.14
N SER A 787 -5.24 2.39 -11.93
CA SER A 787 -4.37 3.36 -11.26
C SER A 787 -3.06 2.70 -10.90
N LEU A 788 -1.98 3.23 -11.46
CA LEU A 788 -0.61 2.74 -11.30
C LEU A 788 0.24 3.79 -10.57
N ARG A 789 1.33 3.34 -9.98
CA ARG A 789 2.34 4.19 -9.37
C ARG A 789 3.68 3.90 -10.03
N LEU A 790 4.29 4.95 -10.57
CA LEU A 790 5.63 4.95 -11.15
C LEU A 790 6.59 5.65 -10.18
N ILE A 791 7.86 5.33 -10.26
CA ILE A 791 8.94 6.04 -9.56
C ILE A 791 9.84 6.66 -10.62
N VAL A 792 10.03 7.98 -10.58
CA VAL A 792 11.10 8.61 -11.37
C VAL A 792 12.43 8.30 -10.71
N LEU A 793 13.36 7.74 -11.48
CA LEU A 793 14.71 7.39 -11.05
C LEU A 793 15.67 7.84 -12.16
N ALA A 794 16.59 8.73 -11.85
CA ALA A 794 17.71 9.02 -12.75
C ALA A 794 18.67 7.82 -12.80
N PRO A 795 19.38 7.56 -13.92
CA PRO A 795 20.42 6.54 -13.96
C PRO A 795 21.46 6.78 -12.85
N VAL A 796 21.61 5.79 -11.97
CA VAL A 796 22.56 5.86 -10.85
C VAL A 796 23.98 5.77 -11.41
N THR A 797 24.81 6.76 -11.12
CA THR A 797 26.20 6.84 -11.62
C THR A 797 27.25 6.44 -10.59
N ASP A 798 26.89 6.37 -9.31
CA ASP A 798 27.79 6.03 -8.21
C ASP A 798 27.23 4.85 -7.39
N PHE A 799 28.10 3.86 -7.23
CA PHE A 799 27.84 2.58 -6.59
C PHE A 799 28.88 2.29 -5.49
N THR A 800 29.80 3.22 -5.24
CA THR A 800 30.90 3.04 -4.28
C THR A 800 30.52 3.58 -2.90
N PRO A 801 30.45 2.73 -1.86
CA PRO A 801 30.12 3.21 -0.52
C PRO A 801 31.29 4.01 0.10
N PRO A 802 31.00 4.94 1.03
CA PRO A 802 32.02 5.73 1.73
C PRO A 802 33.09 4.88 2.41
N VAL A 803 34.29 5.44 2.57
CA VAL A 803 35.41 4.80 3.27
C VAL A 803 35.74 5.55 4.55
N CYS A 804 35.85 4.81 5.66
CA CYS A 804 36.10 5.35 6.99
C CYS A 804 37.47 4.89 7.52
N GLU A 805 38.38 5.82 7.79
CA GLU A 805 39.77 5.57 8.17
C GLU A 805 40.03 6.09 9.60
N ALA A 806 40.50 5.22 10.49
CA ALA A 806 40.67 5.56 11.90
C ALA A 806 41.91 6.43 12.12
N VAL A 807 41.73 7.60 12.72
CA VAL A 807 42.81 8.55 13.04
C VAL A 807 43.35 8.28 14.45
N SER A 808 42.48 8.02 15.42
CA SER A 808 42.88 7.58 16.76
C SER A 808 41.73 6.90 17.53
N LEU A 809 42.09 5.97 18.42
CA LEU A 809 41.19 5.37 19.40
C LEU A 809 41.86 5.46 20.77
N ASN A 810 41.23 6.16 21.72
CA ASN A 810 41.76 6.39 23.06
C ASN A 810 40.76 5.88 24.12
N ALA A 811 41.05 4.73 24.71
CA ALA A 811 40.09 3.97 25.53
C ALA A 811 40.68 3.52 26.88
N ASN A 812 40.87 4.45 27.82
CA ASN A 812 41.30 4.12 29.18
C ASN A 812 40.14 3.61 30.06
N CYS A 813 39.66 2.40 29.75
CA CYS A 813 38.54 1.76 30.45
C CYS A 813 39.02 0.74 31.52
N SER A 814 40.03 1.13 32.30
CA SER A 814 40.73 0.28 33.28
C SER A 814 40.15 0.32 34.70
N GLY A 815 39.35 1.35 35.03
CA GLY A 815 38.75 1.56 36.36
C GLY A 815 37.22 1.50 36.34
N ASN A 816 36.59 2.24 37.26
CA ASN A 816 35.13 2.38 37.27
C ASN A 816 34.64 2.98 35.94
N CYS A 817 33.83 2.20 35.21
CA CYS A 817 33.38 2.55 33.86
C CYS A 817 32.57 3.86 33.81
N SER A 818 31.88 4.21 34.91
CA SER A 818 31.03 5.41 35.00
C SER A 818 31.81 6.71 35.18
N LEU A 819 33.09 6.62 35.55
CA LEU A 819 34.02 7.74 35.70
C LEU A 819 35.05 7.81 34.57
N SER A 820 34.96 6.90 33.59
CA SER A 820 35.93 6.73 32.50
C SER A 820 35.24 6.93 31.15
N THR A 821 35.89 7.63 30.22
CA THR A 821 35.36 7.93 28.88
C THR A 821 36.36 7.46 27.83
N TRP A 822 35.87 6.93 26.71
CA TRP A 822 36.67 6.57 25.55
C TRP A 822 36.26 7.39 24.32
N TYR A 823 37.22 7.59 23.42
CA TYR A 823 37.10 8.46 22.25
C TYR A 823 37.58 7.75 20.98
N LEU A 824 36.86 7.95 19.89
CA LEU A 824 37.24 7.56 18.54
C LEU A 824 37.29 8.81 17.65
N THR A 825 38.39 8.99 16.92
CA THR A 825 38.52 9.96 15.84
C THR A 825 38.72 9.23 14.52
N ALA A 826 37.94 9.57 13.50
CA ALA A 826 37.99 8.95 12.18
C ALA A 826 37.80 9.99 11.07
N ASN A 827 38.35 9.73 9.90
CA ASN A 827 38.08 10.47 8.67
C ASN A 827 37.16 9.63 7.78
N VAL A 828 36.07 10.21 7.30
CA VAL A 828 35.16 9.57 6.33
C VAL A 828 35.24 10.33 5.02
N THR A 829 35.49 9.60 3.93
CA THR A 829 35.62 10.15 2.58
C THR A 829 34.88 9.29 1.59
N ASP A 830 34.41 9.91 0.50
CA ASP A 830 33.74 9.20 -0.59
C ASP A 830 34.64 9.05 -1.84
N ARG A 831 35.91 9.43 -1.71
CA ARG A 831 36.95 9.40 -2.75
C ARG A 831 36.57 10.15 -4.02
N SER A 832 35.89 9.49 -4.96
CA SER A 832 35.45 10.00 -6.26
C SER A 832 33.96 9.76 -6.53
N GLY A 833 33.21 9.33 -5.52
CA GLY A 833 31.76 9.17 -5.57
C GLY A 833 30.99 10.48 -5.40
N SER A 834 29.73 10.34 -5.04
CA SER A 834 28.72 11.39 -4.92
C SER A 834 28.91 12.33 -3.71
N GLY A 835 29.71 11.91 -2.72
CA GLY A 835 30.09 12.67 -1.54
C GLY A 835 29.31 12.26 -0.30
N VAL A 836 29.97 12.27 0.86
CA VAL A 836 29.39 11.88 2.17
C VAL A 836 28.23 12.82 2.53
N GLU A 837 26.99 12.32 2.51
CA GLU A 837 25.79 13.04 2.93
C GLU A 837 25.69 13.08 4.46
N ASN A 838 26.01 11.98 5.14
CA ASN A 838 25.81 11.85 6.59
C ASN A 838 26.72 10.78 7.23
N VAL A 839 27.05 10.97 8.52
CA VAL A 839 27.65 9.94 9.37
C VAL A 839 26.92 9.91 10.71
N ARG A 840 26.47 8.74 11.15
CA ARG A 840 25.63 8.58 12.36
C ARG A 840 25.93 7.32 13.17
N VAL A 841 25.50 7.35 14.43
CA VAL A 841 25.46 6.18 15.31
C VAL A 841 24.27 5.29 14.93
N LEU A 842 24.52 4.00 14.66
CA LEU A 842 23.50 2.96 14.50
C LEU A 842 23.31 2.15 15.79
N TYR A 843 24.42 1.84 16.47
CA TYR A 843 24.45 1.24 17.82
C TYR A 843 25.49 1.94 18.70
N GLY A 844 25.26 1.96 20.01
CA GLY A 844 26.09 2.64 21.00
C GLY A 844 25.35 3.75 21.74
N ASN A 845 25.86 4.13 22.92
CA ASN A 845 25.31 5.19 23.77
C ASN A 845 26.39 6.22 24.10
N GLY A 846 26.63 7.13 23.16
CA GLY A 846 27.65 8.17 23.23
C GLY A 846 27.34 9.34 22.30
N ASN A 847 28.08 10.43 22.47
CA ASN A 847 27.92 11.63 21.66
C ASN A 847 28.74 11.54 20.37
N LEU A 848 28.22 12.07 19.27
CA LEU A 848 28.86 12.12 17.96
C LEU A 848 28.94 13.57 17.48
N SER A 849 30.14 14.00 17.09
CA SER A 849 30.39 15.29 16.43
C SER A 849 31.01 15.03 15.06
N THR A 850 30.60 15.82 14.06
CA THR A 850 31.12 15.74 12.69
C THR A 850 31.49 17.12 12.18
N THR A 851 32.61 17.21 11.46
CA THR A 851 33.10 18.45 10.83
C THR A 851 33.69 18.13 9.48
N THR A 852 33.06 18.64 8.41
CA THR A 852 33.52 18.43 7.03
C THR A 852 34.47 19.55 6.61
N VAL A 853 35.62 19.17 6.05
CA VAL A 853 36.63 20.08 5.51
C VAL A 853 37.06 19.63 4.12
N LEU A 854 37.42 20.58 3.26
CA LEU A 854 38.17 20.28 2.04
C LEU A 854 39.61 19.94 2.42
N ASN A 855 40.14 18.82 1.93
CA ASN A 855 41.56 18.49 2.06
C ASN A 855 42.41 19.17 0.98
N ASP A 856 43.74 19.03 1.06
CA ASP A 856 44.70 19.62 0.11
C ASP A 856 44.54 19.09 -1.33
N THR A 857 43.77 18.02 -1.55
CA THR A 857 43.43 17.48 -2.88
C THR A 857 42.04 17.89 -3.38
N GLY A 858 41.34 18.78 -2.67
CA GLY A 858 40.01 19.28 -3.04
C GLY A 858 38.84 18.31 -2.76
N VAL A 859 39.08 17.23 -2.01
CA VAL A 859 38.06 16.24 -1.64
C VAL A 859 37.46 16.60 -0.28
N ASN A 860 36.14 16.49 -0.15
CA ASN A 860 35.45 16.65 1.13
C ASN A 860 35.78 15.48 2.07
N VAL A 861 36.41 15.78 3.19
CA VAL A 861 36.71 14.84 4.29
C VAL A 861 35.81 15.19 5.48
N THR A 862 34.93 14.28 5.84
CA THR A 862 34.11 14.40 7.06
C THR A 862 34.89 13.80 8.22
N MET A 863 35.51 14.66 9.04
CA MET A 863 36.11 14.26 10.30
C MET A 863 35.00 13.93 11.31
N VAL A 864 35.17 12.83 12.03
CA VAL A 864 34.18 12.25 12.95
C VAL A 864 34.84 12.07 14.31
N ILE A 865 34.20 12.58 15.36
CA ILE A 865 34.63 12.42 16.75
C ILE A 865 33.46 11.80 17.53
N TYR A 866 33.65 10.59 18.05
CA TYR A 866 32.70 9.91 18.93
C TYR A 866 33.29 9.80 20.34
N SER A 867 32.45 10.00 21.37
CA SER A 867 32.83 9.88 22.77
C SER A 867 31.75 9.16 23.58
N SER A 868 32.11 8.13 24.34
CA SER A 868 31.18 7.39 25.20
C SER A 868 31.79 7.01 26.55
N SER A 869 30.95 6.83 27.56
CA SER A 869 31.37 6.24 28.84
C SER A 869 31.89 4.82 28.59
N CYS A 870 32.91 4.41 29.34
CA CYS A 870 33.39 3.04 29.34
C CYS A 870 32.34 2.00 29.79
N CYS A 871 31.18 2.41 30.32
CA CYS A 871 30.05 1.50 30.54
C CYS A 871 29.25 1.17 29.27
N SER A 872 29.45 1.93 28.18
CA SER A 872 28.96 1.63 26.83
C SER A 872 30.15 1.58 25.87
N SER A 873 30.80 0.41 25.83
CA SER A 873 31.87 0.09 24.88
C SER A 873 31.36 -0.19 23.47
N ASP A 874 30.04 -0.39 23.31
CA ASP A 874 29.45 -0.77 22.05
C ASP A 874 29.35 0.44 21.12
N LEU A 875 29.75 0.25 19.86
CA LEU A 875 29.65 1.26 18.81
C LEU A 875 29.47 0.60 17.45
N GLU A 876 28.47 1.04 16.71
CA GLU A 876 28.38 0.83 15.26
C GLU A 876 28.12 2.18 14.58
N LEU A 877 29.12 2.68 13.85
CA LEU A 877 29.00 3.91 13.06
C LEU A 877 28.69 3.57 11.60
N VAL A 878 27.80 4.36 11.00
CA VAL A 878 27.42 4.27 9.59
C VAL A 878 27.69 5.58 8.89
N ALA A 879 28.34 5.52 7.74
CA ALA A 879 28.43 6.60 6.76
C ALA A 879 27.52 6.30 5.55
N VAL A 880 26.98 7.37 4.95
CA VAL A 880 26.09 7.33 3.78
C VAL A 880 26.50 8.45 2.82
N ASP A 881 26.56 8.16 1.53
CA ASP A 881 26.79 9.14 0.45
C ASP A 881 25.47 9.80 -0.01
N ALA A 882 25.52 10.61 -1.08
CA ALA A 882 24.34 11.29 -1.60
C ALA A 882 23.36 10.33 -2.31
N GLU A 883 23.86 9.31 -3.02
CA GLU A 883 23.02 8.31 -3.71
C GLU A 883 22.34 7.32 -2.74
N GLY A 884 22.91 7.13 -1.54
CA GLY A 884 22.44 6.24 -0.49
C GLY A 884 23.20 4.92 -0.36
N ASN A 885 24.40 4.79 -0.93
CA ASN A 885 25.35 3.71 -0.63
C ASN A 885 25.77 3.77 0.85
N VAL A 886 26.00 2.62 1.47
CA VAL A 886 26.14 2.48 2.93
C VAL A 886 27.47 1.85 3.31
N ALA A 887 28.17 2.47 4.25
CA ALA A 887 29.38 1.94 4.86
C ALA A 887 29.26 1.84 6.38
N THR A 888 29.47 0.64 6.94
CA THR A 888 29.67 0.48 8.38
C THR A 888 31.13 0.75 8.72
N CYS A 889 31.40 1.90 9.31
CA CYS A 889 32.77 2.38 9.57
C CYS A 889 33.51 1.57 10.64
N TYR A 890 32.83 1.26 11.76
CA TYR A 890 33.42 0.59 12.92
C TYR A 890 32.36 -0.25 13.61
N LYS A 891 32.78 -1.38 14.19
CA LYS A 891 31.94 -2.22 15.05
C LYS A 891 32.72 -2.68 16.27
N PHE A 892 32.52 -1.99 17.40
CA PHE A 892 33.06 -2.38 18.71
C PHE A 892 31.95 -3.00 19.57
N VAL A 893 32.29 -4.07 20.27
CA VAL A 893 31.51 -4.72 21.34
C VAL A 893 32.55 -5.26 22.33
N LYS A 894 32.28 -5.24 23.65
CA LYS A 894 33.19 -5.80 24.66
C LYS A 894 32.61 -7.07 25.27
N ASP A 895 33.35 -8.17 25.18
CA ASP A 895 32.91 -9.46 25.71
C ASP A 895 32.67 -9.42 27.22
N THR A 896 31.44 -9.75 27.64
CA THR A 896 31.08 -9.95 29.03
C THR A 896 31.22 -11.42 29.41
N THR A 897 32.44 -11.86 29.75
CA THR A 897 32.74 -12.53 31.04
C THR A 897 34.21 -12.93 31.18
N SER A 898 34.77 -12.65 32.35
CA SER A 898 35.91 -13.39 32.89
C SER A 898 35.61 -13.61 34.37
N SER A 899 35.01 -14.75 34.69
CA SER A 899 34.58 -15.09 36.04
C SER A 899 35.77 -15.50 36.90
N THR A 900 36.21 -14.64 37.80
CA THR A 900 37.30 -14.92 38.75
C THR A 900 36.87 -15.95 39.79
N SER A 901 36.98 -17.25 39.47
CA SER A 901 36.75 -18.33 40.42
C SER A 901 37.95 -18.47 41.37
N THR A 902 37.76 -18.21 42.65
CA THR A 902 38.78 -18.40 43.69
C THR A 902 39.10 -19.90 43.90
N GLY A 903 40.35 -20.28 43.68
CA GLY A 903 40.88 -21.61 43.97
C GLY A 903 42.36 -21.55 44.36
N SER A 904 42.76 -22.36 45.35
CA SER A 904 44.13 -22.37 45.90
C SER A 904 45.15 -23.08 44.98
N PRO A 905 46.47 -22.85 45.14
CA PRO A 905 47.48 -23.21 44.15
C PRO A 905 47.82 -24.72 44.14
N GLY A 906 48.06 -25.26 42.93
CA GLY A 906 48.42 -26.67 42.71
C GLY A 906 49.13 -26.92 41.37
N THR A 907 50.44 -26.66 41.34
CA THR A 907 51.49 -27.33 40.54
C THR A 907 51.20 -27.78 39.07
N VAL A 908 51.71 -26.97 38.12
CA VAL A 908 52.39 -27.36 36.86
C VAL A 908 51.75 -28.42 35.94
N THR A 909 51.30 -28.01 34.75
CA THR A 909 51.81 -28.57 33.47
C THR A 909 51.50 -27.67 32.26
N ASN A 910 52.23 -27.87 31.16
CA ASN A 910 52.23 -27.00 29.98
C ASN A 910 50.94 -27.15 29.13
N ASN A 911 50.41 -26.04 28.59
CA ASN A 911 50.67 -25.71 27.18
C ASN A 911 50.12 -24.33 26.76
N THR A 912 51.05 -23.52 26.24
CA THR A 912 50.89 -22.28 25.47
C THR A 912 50.80 -22.60 23.96
N ILE A 913 50.31 -21.79 22.99
CA ILE A 913 49.28 -20.72 22.80
C ILE A 913 48.80 -20.90 21.32
N ILE A 914 47.87 -20.06 20.84
CA ILE A 914 47.60 -19.69 19.44
C ILE A 914 46.60 -20.57 18.66
N THR A 915 45.55 -19.92 18.17
CA THR A 915 44.97 -20.22 16.85
C THR A 915 44.62 -18.90 16.17
N THR A 916 45.55 -18.40 15.35
CA THR A 916 45.35 -17.21 14.50
C THR A 916 44.63 -17.59 13.22
N ILE A 917 43.77 -16.70 12.72
CA ILE A 917 43.14 -16.85 11.40
C ILE A 917 44.00 -16.13 10.36
N ALA A 918 44.51 -16.87 9.38
CA ALA A 918 45.03 -16.35 8.12
C ALA A 918 44.87 -17.41 7.02
N ALA A 919 44.62 -16.98 5.77
CA ALA A 919 44.41 -17.88 4.65
C ALA A 919 45.71 -18.50 4.14
N SER A 920 45.61 -19.64 3.45
CA SER A 920 46.73 -20.26 2.73
C SER A 920 46.29 -20.73 1.34
N MET A 921 47.02 -20.27 0.33
CA MET A 921 47.33 -21.08 -0.86
C MET A 921 48.79 -20.79 -1.22
N THR A 922 49.62 -21.82 -1.18
CA THR A 922 51.05 -21.75 -1.53
C THR A 922 51.36 -22.71 -2.67
N ALA A 923 52.21 -22.27 -3.61
CA ALA A 923 52.90 -23.13 -4.55
C ALA A 923 54.30 -23.48 -4.01
N PRO A 924 54.87 -24.65 -4.34
CA PRO A 924 56.11 -25.14 -3.73
C PRO A 924 57.39 -24.48 -4.27
N THR A 925 58.48 -24.69 -3.55
CA THR A 925 59.79 -24.03 -3.71
C THR A 925 60.69 -24.67 -4.78
N GLY A 926 61.58 -23.84 -5.35
CA GLY A 926 62.76 -24.23 -6.12
C GLY A 926 63.93 -23.30 -5.78
N THR A 927 65.17 -23.78 -5.91
CA THR A 927 66.34 -23.20 -5.19
C THR A 927 67.41 -22.59 -6.11
N THR A 928 68.35 -21.87 -5.48
CA THR A 928 69.75 -21.58 -5.88
C THR A 928 70.10 -20.46 -6.89
N ALA A 929 71.23 -19.83 -6.54
CA ALA A 929 72.23 -19.13 -7.35
C ALA A 929 72.01 -17.66 -7.74
N SER A 930 73.14 -16.94 -7.82
CA SER A 930 73.30 -15.53 -8.16
C SER A 930 74.19 -15.40 -9.40
N THR A 931 73.97 -14.38 -10.24
CA THR A 931 74.99 -13.80 -11.15
C THR A 931 74.55 -12.42 -11.67
N ASP A 932 75.49 -11.67 -12.23
CA ASP A 932 75.41 -10.22 -12.47
C ASP A 932 74.62 -9.74 -13.72
N HIS A 933 74.15 -8.48 -13.64
CA HIS A 933 74.10 -7.38 -14.64
C HIS A 933 74.08 -7.62 -16.18
N PRO A 934 73.64 -6.62 -17.00
CA PRO A 934 72.56 -5.62 -16.82
C PRO A 934 71.70 -5.45 -18.13
N ILE A 935 71.12 -4.25 -18.39
CA ILE A 935 70.78 -3.61 -19.71
C ILE A 935 69.28 -3.32 -20.01
N THR A 936 69.05 -2.05 -20.40
CA THR A 936 67.87 -1.36 -21.02
C THR A 936 66.44 -1.56 -20.51
N GLN A 937 65.83 -0.42 -20.14
CA GLN A 937 64.39 -0.19 -20.33
C GLN A 937 64.06 -0.05 -21.83
N THR A 938 62.88 -0.51 -22.26
CA THR A 938 62.22 0.00 -23.48
C THR A 938 60.72 -0.02 -23.26
N SER A 939 60.05 1.11 -23.44
CA SER A 939 58.60 1.25 -23.27
C SER A 939 57.89 1.05 -24.61
N ILE A 940 56.87 0.18 -24.63
CA ILE A 940 55.96 0.02 -25.77
C ILE A 940 54.51 0.10 -25.25
N SER A 941 53.75 1.03 -25.82
CA SER A 941 52.31 1.13 -25.67
C SER A 941 51.61 0.36 -26.80
N THR A 942 50.55 -0.39 -26.48
CA THR A 942 49.58 -0.88 -27.47
C THR A 942 48.17 -0.68 -26.93
N ALA A 943 47.29 -0.10 -27.75
CA ALA A 943 45.91 0.19 -27.38
C ALA A 943 44.96 -0.95 -27.77
N TYR A 944 43.80 -1.02 -27.12
CA TYR A 944 42.71 -1.92 -27.51
C TYR A 944 42.01 -1.42 -28.80
N PRO A 945 41.67 -2.31 -29.76
CA PRO A 945 40.98 -1.93 -30.98
C PRO A 945 39.47 -1.82 -30.79
N THR A 946 38.86 -0.77 -31.34
CA THR A 946 37.40 -0.67 -31.52
C THR A 946 37.01 -1.34 -32.82
N ILE A 947 36.07 -2.30 -32.79
CA ILE A 947 35.53 -2.92 -34.01
C ILE A 947 34.24 -2.18 -34.42
N GLN A 948 34.27 -1.58 -35.62
CA GLN A 948 33.06 -1.14 -36.30
C GLN A 948 32.44 -2.31 -37.06
N THR A 949 31.11 -2.36 -37.15
CA THR A 949 30.40 -3.05 -38.23
C THR A 949 29.38 -2.12 -38.89
N SER A 950 29.31 -2.24 -40.21
CA SER A 950 28.43 -1.55 -41.17
C SER A 950 28.43 -2.46 -42.43
N ILE A 951 27.50 -2.47 -43.39
CA ILE A 951 26.65 -1.46 -44.05
C ILE A 951 25.43 -2.21 -44.64
N SER A 952 24.26 -1.56 -44.82
CA SER A 952 23.46 -1.72 -46.07
C SER A 952 22.38 -0.63 -46.17
N THR A 953 22.09 -0.19 -47.41
CA THR A 953 21.14 0.89 -47.72
C THR A 953 20.40 0.64 -49.03
N ALA A 954 19.13 1.00 -49.07
CA ALA A 954 18.35 1.37 -50.26
C ALA A 954 17.31 2.41 -49.80
N LEU A 955 17.21 3.64 -50.33
CA LEU A 955 16.89 4.07 -51.71
C LEU A 955 15.47 3.61 -52.14
N SER A 956 14.57 4.49 -52.63
CA SER A 956 14.84 5.77 -53.33
C SER A 956 13.67 6.78 -53.33
N THR A 957 14.02 8.08 -53.32
CA THR A 957 13.34 9.26 -53.98
C THR A 957 11.85 9.58 -53.66
N ILE A 958 11.31 10.81 -53.82
CA ILE A 958 11.58 11.94 -54.74
C ILE A 958 11.57 13.33 -54.03
N GLU A 959 12.41 14.24 -54.57
CA GLU A 959 12.42 15.73 -54.67
C GLU A 959 11.19 16.58 -54.23
N THR A 960 11.22 17.92 -53.99
CA THR A 960 12.23 19.02 -53.84
C THR A 960 11.51 20.18 -53.05
N SER A 961 12.00 21.38 -52.67
CA SER A 961 13.01 22.35 -53.19
C SER A 961 13.30 23.47 -52.16
N LEU A 962 14.48 24.13 -52.21
CA LEU A 962 14.80 25.56 -51.82
C LEU A 962 14.47 26.06 -50.37
N SER A 963 14.99 27.16 -49.78
CA SER A 963 16.27 27.93 -49.79
C SER A 963 16.13 29.11 -48.78
N THR A 964 17.09 29.68 -48.02
CA THR A 964 18.52 29.45 -47.66
C THR A 964 18.93 30.46 -46.54
N ASN A 965 20.09 30.28 -45.87
CA ASN A 965 20.77 31.19 -44.89
C ASN A 965 20.15 31.29 -43.47
N LYS A 966 20.88 31.20 -42.32
CA LYS A 966 22.12 31.86 -41.78
C LYS A 966 21.86 33.32 -41.36
N THR A 967 22.29 33.86 -40.20
CA THR A 967 23.29 33.47 -39.13
C THR A 967 22.71 33.62 -37.70
N SER A 968 23.18 32.93 -36.64
CA SER A 968 24.24 33.29 -35.66
C SER A 968 24.12 34.71 -34.99
N SER A 969 24.45 34.96 -33.70
CA SER A 969 24.98 34.10 -32.60
C SER A 969 25.11 34.83 -31.23
N LYS A 970 25.02 34.07 -30.12
CA LYS A 970 25.64 34.26 -28.76
C LYS A 970 25.37 35.51 -27.87
N SER A 971 24.85 35.22 -26.65
CA SER A 971 25.25 35.70 -25.29
C SER A 971 25.15 37.23 -24.95
N THR A 972 25.22 37.72 -23.70
CA THR A 972 25.75 37.16 -22.42
C THR A 972 25.12 37.80 -21.16
N ALA A 973 25.12 37.07 -20.02
CA ALA A 973 25.09 37.44 -18.58
C ALA A 973 24.53 38.79 -18.02
N PHE A 974 23.70 38.67 -16.98
CA PHE A 974 23.80 39.21 -15.60
C PHE A 974 24.81 40.36 -15.27
N PRO A 975 24.45 41.30 -14.35
CA PRO A 975 24.71 41.08 -12.91
C PRO A 975 23.66 41.63 -11.90
N THR A 976 24.02 41.60 -10.60
CA THR A 976 23.19 41.71 -9.38
C THR A 976 23.45 42.93 -8.49
N SER A 977 22.42 43.44 -7.79
CA SER A 977 22.45 44.02 -6.42
C SER A 977 21.00 44.41 -6.01
N GLU A 978 20.35 43.96 -4.93
CA GLU A 978 20.65 43.90 -3.48
C GLU A 978 20.29 45.20 -2.68
N ASN A 979 19.69 45.01 -1.49
CA ASN A 979 19.53 45.94 -0.35
C ASN A 979 18.48 47.10 -0.32
N ASN A 980 17.33 46.76 0.29
CA ASN A 980 16.91 47.22 1.65
C ASN A 980 15.94 48.41 1.94
N THR A 981 15.24 48.22 3.08
CA THR A 981 14.64 49.20 4.03
C THR A 981 13.34 49.99 3.74
N LYS A 982 12.23 49.44 4.28
CA LYS A 982 11.33 50.03 5.31
C LYS A 982 10.64 51.40 5.12
N SER A 983 9.30 51.33 5.07
CA SER A 983 8.36 51.93 6.04
C SER A 983 8.17 53.45 6.15
N THR A 984 6.99 53.95 5.73
CA THR A 984 5.96 54.50 6.65
C THR A 984 4.60 54.63 5.92
N ALA A 985 3.53 55.04 6.61
CA ALA A 985 2.15 55.00 6.12
C ALA A 985 1.49 56.40 5.96
N PRO A 986 0.19 56.65 6.25
CA PRO A 986 -0.75 57.30 5.32
C PRO A 986 -1.13 58.73 5.82
N PRO A 987 -2.31 59.36 5.58
CA PRO A 987 -3.46 59.04 4.70
C PRO A 987 -4.03 60.24 3.90
N THR A 988 -5.10 60.05 3.11
CA THR A 988 -6.46 60.64 3.34
C THR A 988 -7.42 60.47 2.15
N ASN A 989 -8.73 60.50 2.42
CA ASN A 989 -9.81 60.44 1.43
C ASN A 989 -10.03 61.79 0.71
N LYS A 990 -10.56 61.73 -0.52
CA LYS A 990 -11.67 62.60 -0.94
C LYS A 990 -12.53 61.95 -2.03
N THR A 991 -13.67 62.54 -2.34
CA THR A 991 -14.90 61.81 -2.68
C THR A 991 -15.71 62.39 -3.83
N HIS A 992 -16.53 61.50 -4.43
CA HIS A 992 -17.83 61.74 -5.06
C HIS A 992 -17.97 62.48 -6.41
N THR A 993 -18.71 61.81 -7.31
CA THR A 993 -19.67 62.37 -8.30
C THR A 993 -19.06 63.13 -9.51
N SER A 994 -19.75 63.30 -10.65
CA SER A 994 -21.19 63.16 -10.92
C SER A 994 -21.51 62.88 -12.41
N THR A 995 -22.68 62.25 -12.68
CA THR A 995 -23.60 62.43 -13.86
C THR A 995 -23.04 62.34 -15.32
N TYR A 996 -23.83 62.23 -16.40
CA TYR A 996 -25.13 61.60 -16.76
C TYR A 996 -25.38 61.87 -18.26
N TYR A 997 -26.08 60.99 -19.00
CA TYR A 997 -27.15 61.30 -19.99
C TYR A 997 -27.51 60.08 -20.90
N PRO A 998 -28.79 59.87 -21.29
CA PRO A 998 -29.21 58.74 -22.14
C PRO A 998 -29.94 59.13 -23.45
N SER A 999 -30.00 58.18 -24.40
CA SER A 999 -31.02 58.04 -25.47
C SER A 999 -30.90 56.61 -26.04
N THR A 1000 -31.91 55.73 -26.19
CA THR A 1000 -33.30 55.77 -26.71
C THR A 1000 -33.43 55.70 -28.23
N GLU A 1001 -33.78 54.51 -28.74
CA GLU A 1001 -34.61 54.19 -29.94
C GLU A 1001 -34.55 52.65 -30.14
N THR A 1002 -35.49 51.87 -30.69
CA THR A 1002 -36.95 51.84 -30.95
C THR A 1002 -37.23 50.42 -31.51
N ASN A 1003 -38.38 49.81 -31.19
CA ASN A 1003 -38.93 48.64 -31.90
C ASN A 1003 -39.60 49.10 -33.23
N PRO A 1004 -39.99 48.27 -34.23
CA PRO A 1004 -40.75 47.00 -34.11
C PRO A 1004 -40.22 45.88 -35.09
N THR A 1005 -40.88 44.77 -35.47
CA THR A 1005 -42.31 44.38 -35.54
C THR A 1005 -42.52 42.85 -35.49
N SER A 1006 -43.78 42.42 -35.35
CA SER A 1006 -44.27 41.03 -35.19
C SER A 1006 -44.50 40.23 -36.48
N THR A 1007 -44.58 38.89 -36.37
CA THR A 1007 -45.65 38.10 -37.01
C THR A 1007 -45.93 36.79 -36.25
N SER A 1008 -47.09 36.17 -36.47
CA SER A 1008 -47.64 35.04 -35.68
C SER A 1008 -48.50 34.09 -36.53
N TYR A 1009 -48.66 32.82 -36.11
CA TYR A 1009 -49.59 31.84 -36.72
C TYR A 1009 -50.17 30.84 -35.69
N THR A 1010 -51.35 30.27 -36.00
CA THR A 1010 -52.19 29.36 -35.15
C THR A 1010 -52.91 28.31 -36.05
N THR A 1011 -53.64 27.28 -35.59
CA THR A 1011 -53.98 26.86 -34.20
C THR A 1011 -53.37 25.48 -33.88
N THR A 1012 -54.00 24.30 -33.69
CA THR A 1012 -55.37 23.71 -33.57
C THR A 1012 -55.24 22.53 -32.58
N GLU A 1013 -56.16 22.21 -31.67
CA GLU A 1013 -57.49 21.57 -31.85
C GLU A 1013 -57.46 20.23 -32.60
N THR A 1014 -58.02 19.09 -32.14
CA THR A 1014 -58.61 18.63 -30.84
C THR A 1014 -58.23 17.11 -30.62
N ASN A 1015 -58.86 16.14 -29.94
CA ASN A 1015 -60.18 15.98 -29.26
C ASN A 1015 -60.24 14.76 -28.27
N THR A 1016 -61.46 14.42 -27.82
CA THR A 1016 -61.97 13.27 -27.02
C THR A 1016 -61.57 11.86 -27.51
N SER A 1017 -61.62 10.75 -26.73
CA SER A 1017 -62.67 10.22 -25.81
C SER A 1017 -62.05 9.22 -24.80
N ALA A 1018 -62.51 8.91 -23.56
CA ALA A 1018 -63.77 8.97 -22.78
C ALA A 1018 -64.45 7.59 -22.54
N SER A 1019 -65.08 7.42 -21.35
CA SER A 1019 -65.91 6.28 -20.84
C SER A 1019 -65.24 5.03 -20.21
N TYR A 1020 -65.82 4.33 -19.20
CA TYR A 1020 -66.61 4.71 -17.98
C TYR A 1020 -66.83 3.45 -17.07
N PHE A 1021 -67.48 3.61 -15.89
CA PHE A 1021 -68.14 2.59 -15.01
C PHE A 1021 -67.22 1.68 -14.14
N THR A 1022 -67.15 1.76 -12.78
CA THR A 1022 -68.08 1.44 -11.63
C THR A 1022 -68.00 -0.02 -11.12
N ASN A 1023 -68.25 -0.38 -9.84
CA ASN A 1023 -68.29 0.32 -8.53
C ASN A 1023 -68.20 -0.75 -7.39
N ASP A 1024 -68.32 -0.33 -6.12
CA ASP A 1024 -68.82 -1.12 -4.96
C ASP A 1024 -68.01 -2.33 -4.43
N THR A 1025 -68.30 -2.88 -3.24
CA THR A 1025 -68.19 -2.33 -1.84
C THR A 1025 -68.18 -3.53 -0.84
N ASN A 1026 -68.02 -3.24 0.47
CA ASN A 1026 -68.46 -4.05 1.63
C ASN A 1026 -67.72 -5.36 2.03
N THR A 1027 -66.88 -5.21 3.07
CA THR A 1027 -66.95 -5.87 4.38
C THR A 1027 -67.84 -7.13 4.59
N SER A 1028 -67.28 -8.17 5.24
CA SER A 1028 -67.80 -8.69 6.53
C SER A 1028 -66.81 -9.64 7.25
N THR A 1029 -67.02 -9.87 8.54
CA THR A 1029 -66.18 -10.65 9.49
C THR A 1029 -66.76 -12.02 9.86
N SER A 1030 -65.93 -13.02 10.20
CA SER A 1030 -66.32 -14.04 11.20
C SER A 1030 -65.16 -14.84 11.84
N TYR A 1031 -65.41 -15.23 13.09
CA TYR A 1031 -64.72 -16.13 14.04
C TYR A 1031 -64.54 -17.60 13.54
N SER A 1032 -64.01 -18.59 14.28
CA SER A 1032 -62.91 -18.78 15.26
C SER A 1032 -63.09 -20.12 16.00
N THR A 1033 -62.07 -21.01 16.12
CA THR A 1033 -61.90 -21.99 17.23
C THR A 1033 -60.54 -22.74 17.16
N THR A 1034 -59.85 -22.79 18.31
CA THR A 1034 -59.19 -23.93 19.03
C THR A 1034 -58.42 -25.05 18.26
N ASP A 1035 -57.44 -25.77 18.82
CA ASP A 1035 -57.17 -26.17 20.23
C ASP A 1035 -55.69 -26.13 20.68
N THR A 1036 -55.47 -26.40 21.98
CA THR A 1036 -54.19 -26.24 22.71
C THR A 1036 -53.61 -27.56 23.24
N ASN A 1037 -52.28 -27.69 23.37
CA ASN A 1037 -51.62 -27.88 24.69
C ASN A 1037 -50.07 -27.90 24.66
N THR A 1038 -49.47 -27.93 25.86
CA THR A 1038 -48.03 -27.66 26.13
C THR A 1038 -47.30 -28.79 26.87
N SER A 1039 -45.95 -28.77 26.83
CA SER A 1039 -44.98 -29.01 27.95
C SER A 1039 -43.83 -30.02 27.73
N THR A 1040 -42.70 -29.68 28.36
CA THR A 1040 -41.40 -30.38 28.55
C THR A 1040 -41.43 -31.21 29.87
N PRO A 1041 -40.53 -32.20 30.22
CA PRO A 1041 -39.09 -31.93 30.48
C PRO A 1041 -38.00 -33.08 30.54
N TYR A 1042 -36.72 -32.68 30.46
CA TYR A 1042 -35.50 -33.11 31.22
C TYR A 1042 -34.87 -34.57 31.27
N SER A 1043 -33.50 -34.60 31.21
CA SER A 1043 -32.53 -35.46 31.98
C SER A 1043 -32.37 -36.99 31.72
N THR A 1044 -31.26 -37.73 32.01
CA THR A 1044 -29.78 -37.45 32.19
C THR A 1044 -28.88 -38.74 32.14
N THR A 1045 -27.57 -38.58 31.81
CA THR A 1045 -26.33 -39.33 32.23
C THR A 1045 -26.02 -40.84 32.00
N LYS A 1046 -24.83 -41.09 31.37
CA LYS A 1046 -23.74 -42.10 31.65
C LYS A 1046 -24.04 -43.63 31.47
N THR A 1047 -23.09 -44.60 31.38
CA THR A 1047 -21.65 -44.73 31.81
C THR A 1047 -20.85 -45.86 31.07
N ASN A 1048 -19.51 -45.70 30.84
CA ASN A 1048 -18.38 -46.69 30.72
C ASN A 1048 -18.47 -47.95 29.77
N THR A 1049 -17.47 -48.83 29.49
CA THR A 1049 -16.16 -49.22 30.13
C THR A 1049 -15.19 -50.04 29.19
N THR A 1050 -13.85 -49.99 29.37
CA THR A 1050 -12.76 -51.03 29.08
C THR A 1050 -12.52 -51.60 27.64
N SER A 1051 -11.34 -52.15 27.21
CA SER A 1051 -9.94 -52.31 27.75
C SER A 1051 -8.86 -52.52 26.62
N THR A 1052 -7.68 -53.09 26.95
CA THR A 1052 -6.35 -53.10 26.25
C THR A 1052 -6.10 -54.18 25.17
N ASP A 1053 -5.13 -53.97 24.25
CA ASP A 1053 -3.79 -54.63 24.20
C ASP A 1053 -2.96 -54.38 22.89
N HIS A 1054 -1.75 -54.97 22.75
CA HIS A 1054 -0.64 -54.69 21.79
C HIS A 1054 -0.05 -56.02 21.19
N PRO A 1055 0.99 -56.11 20.29
CA PRO A 1055 1.78 -55.12 19.51
C PRO A 1055 2.14 -55.52 18.02
N THR A 1056 3.13 -54.83 17.39
CA THR A 1056 4.10 -55.25 16.32
C THR A 1056 3.82 -55.22 14.78
N ILE A 1057 4.50 -54.29 14.06
CA ILE A 1057 5.40 -54.41 12.84
C ILE A 1057 5.01 -55.41 11.70
N GLN A 1058 4.86 -55.05 10.38
CA GLN A 1058 5.94 -54.73 9.40
C GLN A 1058 5.46 -54.25 7.98
N THR A 1059 6.33 -53.51 7.26
CA THR A 1059 6.53 -53.34 5.77
C THR A 1059 5.38 -53.14 4.74
N SER A 1060 5.36 -51.93 4.17
CA SER A 1060 5.35 -51.57 2.72
C SER A 1060 4.67 -52.46 1.65
N SER A 1061 3.70 -51.89 0.94
CA SER A 1061 3.89 -51.36 -0.44
C SER A 1061 2.57 -50.85 -1.04
N ASN A 1062 2.61 -49.77 -1.84
CA ASN A 1062 1.57 -49.39 -2.80
C ASN A 1062 2.08 -48.24 -3.69
N GLY A 1063 1.87 -48.34 -5.01
CA GLY A 1063 2.16 -47.29 -5.98
C GLY A 1063 1.16 -47.36 -7.14
N ALA A 1064 0.88 -46.21 -7.77
CA ALA A 1064 -0.25 -45.97 -8.70
C ALA A 1064 -1.64 -46.19 -8.05
N GLU A 1065 -2.63 -45.29 -8.17
CA GLU A 1065 -3.19 -44.72 -9.39
C GLU A 1065 -3.66 -43.26 -9.19
N CYS A 1066 -3.38 -42.38 -10.17
CA CYS A 1066 -4.04 -41.07 -10.30
C CYS A 1066 -3.89 -40.50 -11.72
N TYR A 1067 -4.87 -40.76 -12.59
CA TYR A 1067 -5.06 -40.06 -13.87
C TYR A 1067 -6.55 -39.97 -14.19
N LEU A 1068 -7.16 -38.78 -14.03
CA LEU A 1068 -8.41 -38.37 -14.71
C LEU A 1068 -8.82 -36.92 -14.37
N PHE A 1069 -8.11 -35.91 -14.91
CA PHE A 1069 -8.59 -34.52 -14.94
C PHE A 1069 -8.11 -33.77 -16.20
N LEU A 1070 -8.74 -34.07 -17.34
CA LEU A 1070 -8.55 -33.40 -18.62
C LEU A 1070 -9.92 -33.09 -19.24
N PRO A 1071 -10.47 -31.89 -19.00
CA PRO A 1071 -10.69 -31.02 -20.16
C PRO A 1071 -10.39 -29.52 -19.95
N PHE A 1072 -10.35 -29.02 -18.71
CA PHE A 1072 -10.27 -27.57 -18.44
C PHE A 1072 -8.90 -26.90 -18.73
N LEU A 1073 -7.84 -27.71 -18.89
CA LEU A 1073 -6.48 -27.21 -19.13
C LEU A 1073 -6.32 -26.60 -20.53
N TRP A 1074 -6.95 -27.19 -21.55
CA TRP A 1074 -6.74 -26.83 -22.96
C TRP A 1074 -7.30 -25.46 -23.35
N LEU A 1075 -8.39 -25.01 -22.71
CA LEU A 1075 -9.06 -23.75 -23.10
C LEU A 1075 -8.25 -22.50 -22.74
N ASN A 1076 -7.49 -22.54 -21.65
CA ASN A 1076 -6.65 -21.41 -21.22
C ASN A 1076 -5.25 -21.46 -21.86
N ILE A 1077 -4.70 -22.65 -22.10
CA ILE A 1077 -3.48 -22.83 -22.91
C ILE A 1077 -3.67 -22.24 -24.32
N GLY A 1078 -4.85 -22.44 -24.93
CA GLY A 1078 -5.17 -21.86 -26.25
C GLY A 1078 -5.13 -20.33 -26.29
N ILE A 1079 -5.47 -19.64 -25.19
CA ILE A 1079 -5.43 -18.17 -25.11
C ILE A 1079 -3.98 -17.67 -24.98
N PHE A 1080 -3.13 -18.37 -24.22
CA PHE A 1080 -1.72 -18.01 -24.08
C PHE A 1080 -0.89 -18.36 -25.33
N LEU A 1081 -1.10 -19.52 -25.96
CA LEU A 1081 -0.46 -19.85 -27.24
C LEU A 1081 -0.83 -18.86 -28.34
N TYR A 1082 -2.05 -18.32 -28.34
CA TYR A 1082 -2.46 -17.29 -29.31
C TYR A 1082 -1.69 -15.96 -29.17
N GLN A 1083 -1.17 -15.65 -27.97
CA GLN A 1083 -0.24 -14.52 -27.80
C GLN A 1083 1.22 -14.91 -28.09
N PHE A 1084 1.65 -16.12 -27.70
CA PHE A 1084 3.03 -16.57 -27.90
C PHE A 1084 3.38 -16.81 -29.38
N ILE A 1085 2.39 -17.17 -30.22
CA ILE A 1085 2.52 -17.33 -31.68
C ILE A 1085 2.40 -15.97 -32.42
N ARG A 1086 2.42 -14.84 -31.69
CA ARG A 1086 2.25 -13.48 -32.22
C ARG A 1086 3.41 -12.52 -31.89
N ILE A 1087 4.53 -13.07 -31.39
CA ILE A 1087 5.84 -12.40 -31.28
C ILE A 1087 6.65 -12.72 -32.53
#